data_AF-A0A6P6XZJ9-F1
#
_entry.id   AF-A0A6P6XZJ9-F1
#
_cell.length_a   1.000
_cell.length_b   1.000
_cell.length_c   1.000
_cell.angle_alpha   90.00
_cell.angle_beta   90.00
_cell.angle_gamma   90.00
#
_symmetry.space_group_name_H-M   'P 1'
#
loop_
_entity.id
_entity.type
_entity.pdbx_description
1 polymer ?
#
loop_
_entity_poly.entity_id
_entity_poly.type
_entity_poly.pdbx_seq_one_letter_code
_entity_poly.pdbx_strand_id
1 'polypeptide(L)'
;MKSCVGAKCCKNLLANLTNGYTNVEGMDDIFDAIIFNMFFTIILLSFLAFLRAIYFTKKQNGRDWPKNWLEFIYSDREVDLLHEENPIKYFHPDAYLHSSLHDFTDLITNRYMLNKSDKAIAIINTKYQNIRKSHQEKLKSVGQKRHWIFDYTFIKDEDILKHRGKDAIHYLLFQRYIIYILALFSFVSIVILIPVNMIGGNSLNTYYEMSTINNVKNTSSLLWIHTFTTLIIVLVGVFMMKKFSDYIVLPLNETDGKTILIQNLPKKARNADKLKQFIEVNFSNVEVTQITYTYNVEPINNLLKDIKACKLSIDYCKEYEQHFGYTLLVRPFMFGLICPKCPLCGICYYQHRLYDYRKQLKNEVIKTLDQPQHAAFVQFKTSMMAKKLLEHFELTQHTRLLNTINSCSQKFCGFNWKNTNVADPYGYFQWITQPAPFPEDIEWSDIIINNRTSYICSIILNLLTIVIFLFFTTPIVALNFLQEIFIFGMGPTKVADIENNKLNIGFIQIKWVRYLSALIMNGFACVIPNLIMIIELFVPQTSKSEKNSKMMKMVYLYSILMVLIFPSLGLMSGQLLIKKISEKTFPRDFYKCLFPANYSPFFIYYVISCIFITNPAQLLRLPELGSYLYSCIIYYPKTEAEFGRARMETNFQFCYSSNYPRFLLIFTIVVTYSIASPILAPLGLLFMLSKHLLDRYHIYYLYSTTQVINANIHQNAILFVLISFFFTFLQLTTYTNTRNEFSLTFKPSNIYQQNQ
;
A
#
# COMPACT_ATOMS: atom_id res chain seq x y z
N MET A 1 30.17 4.13 -47.28
CA MET A 1 28.95 3.29 -47.30
C MET A 1 28.90 2.22 -46.18
N LYS A 2 29.36 2.52 -44.95
CA LYS A 2 29.13 1.69 -43.76
C LYS A 2 28.94 2.61 -42.55
N SER A 3 27.71 3.06 -42.30
CA SER A 3 27.33 3.72 -41.03
C SER A 3 25.81 3.92 -40.82
N CYS A 4 24.93 3.67 -41.81
CA CYS A 4 23.48 3.90 -41.67
C CYS A 4 22.67 2.64 -41.27
N VAL A 5 23.00 1.98 -40.15
CA VAL A 5 22.23 0.81 -39.66
C VAL A 5 21.43 1.10 -38.37
N GLY A 6 21.85 2.08 -37.55
CA GLY A 6 21.16 2.43 -36.29
C GLY A 6 19.89 3.28 -36.48
N ALA A 7 19.98 4.39 -37.21
CA ALA A 7 18.88 5.32 -37.47
C ALA A 7 17.67 4.62 -38.11
N LYS A 8 17.93 3.84 -39.17
CA LYS A 8 16.90 3.06 -39.88
C LYS A 8 16.31 1.96 -39.01
N CYS A 9 17.05 1.44 -38.02
CA CYS A 9 16.53 0.40 -37.12
C CYS A 9 15.61 0.99 -36.06
N CYS A 10 15.98 2.04 -35.31
CA CYS A 10 15.03 2.67 -34.36
C CYS A 10 13.92 3.40 -35.14
N LYS A 11 14.14 3.94 -36.36
CA LYS A 11 13.08 4.52 -37.20
C LYS A 11 12.17 3.49 -37.89
N ASN A 12 12.64 2.28 -38.23
CA ASN A 12 11.77 1.19 -38.70
C ASN A 12 11.12 0.42 -37.54
N LEU A 13 11.77 0.33 -36.38
CA LEU A 13 11.18 -0.22 -35.16
C LEU A 13 10.12 0.74 -34.63
N LEU A 14 10.42 2.05 -34.55
CA LEU A 14 9.41 3.08 -34.32
C LEU A 14 8.39 3.07 -35.45
N ALA A 15 8.70 3.11 -36.74
CA ALA A 15 7.68 3.09 -37.81
C ALA A 15 6.75 1.87 -37.73
N ASN A 16 7.27 0.68 -37.41
CA ASN A 16 6.45 -0.50 -37.17
C ASN A 16 5.67 -0.46 -35.84
N LEU A 17 6.13 0.30 -34.83
CA LEU A 17 5.45 0.55 -33.55
C LEU A 17 4.53 1.80 -33.57
N THR A 18 4.74 2.73 -34.50
CA THR A 18 4.11 4.06 -34.57
C THR A 18 3.06 4.14 -35.66
N ASN A 19 3.10 3.30 -36.69
CA ASN A 19 2.04 3.27 -37.71
C ASN A 19 0.64 2.92 -37.13
N GLY A 20 0.56 2.46 -35.86
CA GLY A 20 -0.70 2.32 -35.11
C GLY A 20 -1.06 3.48 -34.16
N TYR A 21 -0.16 4.44 -33.95
CA TYR A 21 -0.30 5.51 -32.93
C TYR A 21 -0.04 6.94 -33.41
N THR A 22 0.63 7.19 -34.55
CA THR A 22 1.14 8.55 -34.87
C THR A 22 0.26 9.44 -35.72
N ASN A 23 -0.93 9.04 -36.16
CA ASN A 23 -1.78 9.96 -36.90
C ASN A 23 -3.05 10.30 -36.09
N VAL A 24 -3.12 11.58 -35.74
CA VAL A 24 -4.22 12.31 -35.09
C VAL A 24 -4.35 12.05 -33.59
N GLU A 25 -3.64 12.86 -32.80
CA GLU A 25 -4.11 13.30 -31.48
C GLU A 25 -4.19 14.81 -31.49
N GLY A 26 -5.40 15.34 -31.58
CA GLY A 26 -5.66 16.75 -31.35
C GLY A 26 -5.72 17.03 -29.85
N MET A 27 -5.42 18.26 -29.44
CA MET A 27 -5.71 18.71 -28.08
C MET A 27 -7.22 18.55 -27.75
N ASP A 28 -8.06 18.61 -28.78
CA ASP A 28 -9.50 18.35 -28.73
C ASP A 28 -9.84 16.93 -28.23
N ASP A 29 -9.04 15.92 -28.54
CA ASP A 29 -9.28 14.54 -28.08
C ASP A 29 -9.04 14.40 -26.58
N ILE A 30 -8.06 15.14 -26.04
CA ILE A 30 -7.78 15.21 -24.60
C ILE A 30 -8.93 15.93 -23.89
N PHE A 31 -9.43 17.04 -24.45
CA PHE A 31 -10.57 17.76 -23.89
C PHE A 31 -11.85 16.92 -23.92
N ASP A 32 -12.13 16.21 -25.02
CA ASP A 32 -13.27 15.28 -25.13
C ASP A 32 -13.20 14.20 -24.03
N ALA A 33 -12.01 13.63 -23.80
CA ALA A 33 -11.80 12.63 -22.75
C ALA A 33 -12.01 13.20 -21.35
N ILE A 34 -11.59 14.45 -21.09
CA ILE A 34 -11.84 15.14 -19.82
C ILE A 34 -13.34 15.38 -19.64
N ILE A 35 -14.03 15.91 -20.66
CA ILE A 35 -15.46 16.21 -20.61
C ILE A 35 -16.26 14.93 -20.37
N PHE A 36 -15.94 13.84 -21.09
CA PHE A 36 -16.60 12.56 -20.92
C PHE A 36 -16.41 12.00 -19.51
N ASN A 37 -15.18 12.01 -19.01
CA ASN A 37 -14.87 11.59 -17.64
C ASN A 37 -15.60 12.43 -16.61
N MET A 38 -15.57 13.75 -16.77
CA MET A 38 -16.26 14.67 -15.90
C MET A 38 -17.77 14.40 -15.90
N PHE A 39 -18.38 14.17 -17.07
CA PHE A 39 -19.80 13.83 -17.18
C PHE A 39 -20.13 12.50 -16.49
N PHE A 40 -19.33 11.45 -16.71
CA PHE A 40 -19.49 10.17 -16.04
C PHE A 40 -19.39 10.31 -14.52
N THR A 41 -18.41 11.08 -14.03
CA THR A 41 -18.27 11.34 -12.58
C THR A 41 -19.42 12.13 -12.00
N ILE A 42 -19.90 13.15 -12.71
CA ILE A 42 -21.04 13.96 -12.27
C ILE A 42 -22.28 13.07 -12.19
N ILE A 43 -22.55 12.22 -13.18
CA ILE A 43 -23.66 11.27 -13.14
C ILE A 43 -23.51 10.32 -11.95
N LEU A 44 -22.33 9.71 -11.77
CA LEU A 44 -22.08 8.78 -10.69
C LEU A 44 -22.29 9.45 -9.31
N LEU A 45 -21.68 10.62 -9.10
CA LEU A 45 -21.81 11.38 -7.86
C LEU A 45 -23.23 11.89 -7.63
N SER A 46 -23.95 12.31 -8.69
CA SER A 46 -25.35 12.77 -8.59
C SER A 46 -26.30 11.64 -8.26
N PHE A 47 -26.15 10.48 -8.91
CA PHE A 47 -26.92 9.27 -8.61
C PHE A 47 -26.70 8.83 -7.15
N LEU A 48 -25.48 8.93 -6.66
CA LEU A 48 -25.15 8.58 -5.29
C LEU A 48 -25.63 9.63 -4.29
N ALA A 49 -25.53 10.92 -4.59
CA ALA A 49 -26.12 11.98 -3.78
C ALA A 49 -27.65 11.81 -3.67
N PHE A 50 -28.31 11.37 -4.74
CA PHE A 50 -29.73 11.01 -4.73
C PHE A 50 -30.02 9.82 -3.80
N LEU A 51 -29.24 8.74 -3.90
CA LEU A 51 -29.35 7.60 -2.99
C LEU A 51 -29.12 8.00 -1.51
N ARG A 52 -28.17 8.90 -1.26
CA ARG A 52 -27.92 9.47 0.07
C ARG A 52 -29.11 10.29 0.58
N ALA A 53 -29.70 11.14 -0.26
CA ALA A 53 -30.87 11.93 0.10
C ALA A 53 -32.05 11.02 0.46
N ILE A 54 -32.27 9.94 -0.29
CA ILE A 54 -33.27 8.91 0.04
C ILE A 54 -32.98 8.27 1.40
N TYR A 55 -31.72 7.94 1.69
CA TYR A 55 -31.33 7.36 2.98
C TYR A 55 -31.63 8.30 4.16
N PHE A 56 -31.17 9.56 4.11
CA PHE A 56 -31.35 10.50 5.23
C PHE A 56 -32.78 10.99 5.42
N THR A 57 -33.56 11.20 4.35
CA THR A 57 -34.98 11.57 4.43
C THR A 57 -35.81 10.45 5.07
N LYS A 58 -35.48 9.19 4.79
CA LYS A 58 -36.17 8.04 5.42
C LYS A 58 -35.73 7.82 6.87
N LYS A 59 -34.46 8.03 7.20
CA LYS A 59 -33.94 8.02 8.59
C LYS A 59 -34.63 9.06 9.47
N GLN A 60 -34.86 10.27 8.96
CA GLN A 60 -35.60 11.32 9.68
C GLN A 60 -37.08 10.96 9.93
N ASN A 61 -37.67 10.11 9.08
CA ASN A 61 -39.08 9.68 9.20
C ASN A 61 -39.29 8.48 10.13
N GLY A 62 -38.28 8.05 10.90
CA GLY A 62 -38.39 6.95 11.87
C GLY A 62 -38.67 5.56 11.28
N ARG A 63 -38.62 5.42 9.95
CA ARG A 63 -38.71 4.12 9.25
C ARG A 63 -37.29 3.67 8.92
N ASP A 64 -36.65 3.03 9.90
CA ASP A 64 -35.39 2.34 9.65
C ASP A 64 -35.63 1.19 8.67
N TRP A 65 -34.87 1.19 7.57
CA TRP A 65 -34.80 0.02 6.70
C TRP A 65 -34.08 -1.12 7.44
N PRO A 66 -34.26 -2.40 7.03
CA PRO A 66 -33.23 -3.39 7.30
C PRO A 66 -31.87 -2.80 6.94
N LYS A 67 -30.88 -2.92 7.82
CA LYS A 67 -29.53 -2.35 7.71
C LYS A 67 -28.85 -2.78 6.40
N ASN A 68 -29.12 -2.05 5.31
CA ASN A 68 -28.71 -2.40 3.95
C ASN A 68 -27.34 -1.79 3.60
N TRP A 69 -26.76 -2.20 2.47
CA TRP A 69 -25.49 -1.70 1.93
C TRP A 69 -25.39 -0.16 1.82
N LEU A 70 -26.52 0.55 1.72
CA LEU A 70 -26.60 2.01 1.74
C LEU A 70 -26.19 2.61 3.09
N GLU A 71 -26.51 1.94 4.21
CA GLU A 71 -26.05 2.36 5.52
C GLU A 71 -24.53 2.22 5.63
N PHE A 72 -23.93 1.16 5.08
CA PHE A 72 -22.48 0.99 5.09
C PHE A 72 -21.72 2.15 4.41
N ILE A 73 -22.30 2.71 3.34
CA ILE A 73 -21.73 3.83 2.59
C ILE A 73 -21.92 5.16 3.34
N TYR A 74 -23.10 5.41 3.91
CA TYR A 74 -23.51 6.73 4.39
C TYR A 74 -23.62 6.90 5.91
N SER A 75 -23.58 5.82 6.68
CA SER A 75 -23.61 5.87 8.15
C SER A 75 -22.21 6.07 8.68
N ASP A 76 -22.04 7.10 9.51
CA ASP A 76 -20.83 7.28 10.31
C ASP A 76 -20.55 5.97 11.05
N ARG A 77 -19.31 5.48 10.97
CA ARG A 77 -18.92 4.32 11.77
C ARG A 77 -19.02 4.71 13.23
N GLU A 78 -19.69 3.88 14.03
CA GLU A 78 -19.70 4.04 15.47
C GLU A 78 -18.25 4.14 15.96
N VAL A 79 -17.94 5.19 16.72
CA VAL A 79 -16.59 5.44 17.26
C VAL A 79 -16.09 4.25 18.08
N ASP A 80 -17.01 3.43 18.59
CA ASP A 80 -16.71 2.22 19.33
C ASP A 80 -15.97 1.14 18.54
N LEU A 81 -16.00 1.26 17.21
CA LEU A 81 -15.33 0.41 16.23
C LEU A 81 -14.02 0.99 15.71
N LEU A 82 -13.75 2.27 15.95
CA LEU A 82 -12.62 3.00 15.37
C LEU A 82 -11.37 3.04 16.26
N HIS A 83 -11.50 2.58 17.51
CA HIS A 83 -10.41 2.53 18.48
C HIS A 83 -10.27 1.10 19.01
N GLU A 84 -9.13 0.47 18.76
CA GLU A 84 -8.73 -0.74 19.48
C GLU A 84 -8.61 -0.44 20.98
N GLU A 85 -8.95 -1.43 21.79
CA GLU A 85 -8.87 -1.34 23.24
C GLU A 85 -7.39 -1.26 23.68
N ASN A 86 -7.09 -0.18 24.41
CA ASN A 86 -5.95 0.02 25.31
C ASN A 86 -4.56 0.24 24.68
N PRO A 87 -4.02 1.49 24.69
CA PRO A 87 -2.58 1.67 24.61
C PRO A 87 -1.97 1.19 25.94
N ILE A 88 -1.28 0.05 25.88
CA ILE A 88 -0.55 -0.52 27.02
C ILE A 88 0.57 0.47 27.35
N LYS A 89 0.78 0.80 28.63
CA LYS A 89 1.98 1.54 29.01
C LYS A 89 3.21 0.72 28.60
N TYR A 90 4.09 1.30 27.79
CA TYR A 90 5.33 0.74 27.20
C TYR A 90 6.30 0.02 28.17
N PHE A 91 6.02 -0.01 29.48
CA PHE A 91 6.93 -0.50 30.52
C PHE A 91 6.26 -1.44 31.55
N HIS A 92 5.08 -1.98 31.25
CA HIS A 92 4.46 -2.96 32.14
C HIS A 92 5.17 -4.34 32.02
N PRO A 93 5.45 -5.06 33.13
CA PRO A 93 6.07 -6.39 33.08
C PRO A 93 5.33 -7.38 32.17
N ASP A 94 4.00 -7.31 32.15
CA ASP A 94 3.15 -8.14 31.27
C ASP A 94 2.97 -7.61 29.83
N ALA A 95 3.64 -6.53 29.43
CA ALA A 95 3.40 -5.92 28.12
C ALA A 95 3.73 -6.85 26.95
N TYR A 96 4.64 -7.82 27.14
CA TYR A 96 4.98 -8.85 26.15
C TYR A 96 4.08 -10.09 26.20
N LEU A 97 2.92 -10.01 26.86
CA LEU A 97 1.84 -10.99 26.76
C LEU A 97 0.80 -10.47 25.75
N HIS A 98 0.28 -11.37 24.90
CA HIS A 98 -0.74 -10.99 23.93
C HIS A 98 -1.98 -10.38 24.59
N SER A 99 -2.56 -9.34 23.97
CA SER A 99 -3.65 -8.55 24.54
C SER A 99 -4.88 -9.37 24.98
N SER A 100 -5.24 -10.37 24.18
CA SER A 100 -6.36 -11.30 24.48
C SER A 100 -6.16 -12.19 25.71
N LEU A 101 -4.93 -12.30 26.21
CA LEU A 101 -4.61 -13.07 27.42
C LEU A 101 -4.55 -12.20 28.68
N HIS A 102 -4.59 -10.87 28.55
CA HIS A 102 -4.55 -9.96 29.72
C HIS A 102 -5.72 -10.17 30.69
N ASP A 103 -6.91 -10.45 30.19
CA ASP A 103 -8.09 -10.72 31.03
C ASP A 103 -7.95 -12.04 31.84
N PHE A 104 -6.96 -12.86 31.50
CA PHE A 104 -6.67 -14.14 32.14
C PHE A 104 -5.35 -14.11 32.92
N THR A 105 -4.77 -12.91 33.15
CA THR A 105 -3.54 -12.77 33.94
C THR A 105 -3.69 -13.39 35.31
N ASP A 106 -4.85 -13.29 35.97
CA ASP A 106 -5.12 -13.96 37.26
C ASP A 106 -4.99 -15.50 37.19
N LEU A 107 -5.37 -16.12 36.07
CA LEU A 107 -5.19 -17.57 35.87
C LEU A 107 -3.72 -17.91 35.58
N ILE A 108 -3.00 -17.00 34.91
CA ILE A 108 -1.59 -17.15 34.58
C ILE A 108 -0.73 -16.93 35.85
N THR A 109 -0.98 -15.89 36.63
CA THR A 109 -0.31 -15.56 37.89
C THR A 109 -0.58 -16.63 38.95
N ASN A 110 -1.79 -17.19 39.04
CA ASN A 110 -2.07 -18.29 39.96
C ASN A 110 -1.39 -19.62 39.54
N ARG A 111 -1.07 -19.79 38.26
CA ARG A 111 -0.36 -20.98 37.73
C ARG A 111 1.17 -20.79 37.71
N TYR A 112 1.67 -19.56 37.65
CA TYR A 112 3.09 -19.21 37.50
C TYR A 112 3.65 -18.23 38.58
N MET A 113 2.92 -17.97 39.67
CA MET A 113 3.34 -17.14 40.81
C MET A 113 3.96 -15.77 40.42
N LEU A 114 3.22 -14.95 39.68
CA LEU A 114 3.61 -13.55 39.39
C LEU A 114 2.98 -12.57 40.40
N ASN A 115 3.74 -11.53 40.76
CA ASN A 115 3.43 -10.60 41.85
C ASN A 115 2.21 -9.69 41.57
N LYS A 116 1.45 -9.40 42.63
CA LYS A 116 0.06 -8.92 42.63
C LYS A 116 -0.14 -7.40 42.40
N SER A 117 0.72 -6.71 41.67
CA SER A 117 0.78 -5.23 41.66
C SER A 117 -0.19 -4.48 40.73
N ASP A 118 -1.15 -5.14 40.08
CA ASP A 118 -1.77 -4.57 38.87
C ASP A 118 -3.19 -4.03 39.04
N LYS A 119 -3.37 -3.10 39.99
CA LYS A 119 -4.58 -2.24 40.04
C LYS A 119 -4.51 -1.04 39.09
N ALA A 120 -3.37 -0.80 38.43
CA ALA A 120 -3.15 0.37 37.57
C ALA A 120 -3.81 0.27 36.18
N ILE A 121 -3.97 -0.94 35.63
CA ILE A 121 -4.53 -1.16 34.28
C ILE A 121 -6.03 -0.80 34.23
N ALA A 122 -6.79 -1.11 35.29
CA ALA A 122 -8.23 -0.81 35.36
C ALA A 122 -8.57 0.69 35.41
N ILE A 123 -7.70 1.52 36.01
CA ILE A 123 -7.90 2.98 36.15
C ILE A 123 -7.59 3.71 34.82
N ILE A 124 -6.68 3.16 34.02
CA ILE A 124 -6.34 3.71 32.71
C ILE A 124 -7.48 3.46 31.71
N ASN A 125 -8.08 2.27 31.73
CA ASN A 125 -9.17 1.89 30.82
C ASN A 125 -10.42 2.76 31.02
N THR A 126 -10.75 3.12 32.25
CA THR A 126 -11.89 4.00 32.57
C THR A 126 -11.66 5.44 32.09
N LYS A 127 -10.43 5.96 32.22
CA LYS A 127 -10.08 7.31 31.72
C LYS A 127 -10.17 7.40 30.19
N TYR A 128 -9.68 6.38 29.47
CA TYR A 128 -9.78 6.33 28.01
C TYR A 128 -11.22 6.14 27.52
N GLN A 129 -12.03 5.33 28.21
CA GLN A 129 -13.47 5.19 27.92
C GLN A 129 -14.24 6.51 28.10
N ASN A 130 -13.89 7.31 29.11
CA ASN A 130 -14.51 8.62 29.31
C ASN A 130 -14.10 9.64 28.24
N ILE A 131 -12.83 9.65 27.81
CA ILE A 131 -12.36 10.46 26.68
C ILE A 131 -13.15 10.08 25.41
N ARG A 132 -13.32 8.78 25.15
CA ARG A 132 -14.09 8.23 24.02
C ARG A 132 -15.55 8.68 23.99
N LYS A 133 -16.24 8.68 25.13
CA LYS A 133 -17.63 9.18 25.25
C LYS A 133 -17.74 10.69 25.01
N SER A 134 -16.88 11.50 25.62
CA SER A 134 -16.85 12.95 25.40
C SER A 134 -16.53 13.33 23.95
N HIS A 135 -15.76 12.48 23.26
CA HIS A 135 -15.41 12.63 21.85
C HIS A 135 -16.57 12.27 20.91
N GLN A 136 -17.34 11.22 21.23
CA GLN A 136 -18.58 10.87 20.51
C GLN A 136 -19.57 12.03 20.49
N GLU A 137 -19.71 12.75 21.59
CA GLU A 137 -20.61 13.92 21.69
C GLU A 137 -20.15 15.07 20.78
N LYS A 138 -18.83 15.31 20.70
CA LYS A 138 -18.26 16.33 19.80
C LYS A 138 -18.44 15.97 18.32
N LEU A 139 -18.17 14.73 17.92
CA LEU A 139 -18.37 14.29 16.52
C LEU A 139 -19.84 14.36 16.09
N LYS A 140 -20.77 13.95 16.97
CA LYS A 140 -22.22 14.08 16.72
C LYS A 140 -22.65 15.53 16.54
N SER A 141 -22.00 16.48 17.24
CA SER A 141 -22.28 17.91 17.12
C SER A 141 -21.77 18.53 15.80
N VAL A 142 -20.67 18.00 15.23
CA VAL A 142 -20.09 18.47 13.96
C VAL A 142 -20.91 17.97 12.77
N GLY A 143 -21.40 16.72 12.81
CA GLY A 143 -22.21 16.13 11.73
C GLY A 143 -23.64 16.69 11.59
N GLN A 144 -24.13 17.48 12.55
CA GLN A 144 -25.49 18.04 12.54
C GLN A 144 -25.63 19.37 11.79
N LYS A 145 -24.54 20.04 11.40
CA LYS A 145 -24.60 21.35 10.71
C LYS A 145 -23.62 21.41 9.53
N ARG A 146 -24.20 21.45 8.31
CA ARG A 146 -23.64 21.94 7.01
C ARG A 146 -23.20 20.89 5.98
N HIS A 147 -22.96 21.42 4.76
CA HIS A 147 -22.73 20.67 3.53
C HIS A 147 -21.42 19.86 3.63
N TRP A 148 -21.57 18.54 3.67
CA TRP A 148 -20.48 17.54 3.82
C TRP A 148 -19.23 17.75 2.94
N ILE A 149 -19.37 18.42 1.80
CA ILE A 149 -18.29 18.70 0.84
C ILE A 149 -17.45 19.93 1.20
N PHE A 150 -17.83 20.75 2.18
CA PHE A 150 -16.98 21.85 2.64
C PHE A 150 -16.47 21.64 4.05
N ASP A 151 -17.16 20.81 4.85
CA ASP A 151 -16.75 20.50 6.23
C ASP A 151 -15.36 19.84 6.30
N TYR A 152 -14.91 19.14 5.24
CA TYR A 152 -13.56 18.55 5.21
C TYR A 152 -12.43 19.58 5.11
N THR A 153 -12.70 20.78 4.58
CA THR A 153 -11.68 21.84 4.49
C THR A 153 -11.37 22.46 5.84
N PHE A 154 -12.32 22.40 6.79
CA PHE A 154 -12.25 23.03 8.10
C PHE A 154 -11.66 22.14 9.21
N ILE A 155 -11.33 20.87 8.93
CA ILE A 155 -10.67 19.99 9.90
C ILE A 155 -9.30 20.61 10.25
N LYS A 156 -8.97 20.77 11.54
CA LYS A 156 -7.66 21.29 11.95
C LYS A 156 -6.65 20.16 12.12
N ASP A 157 -5.38 20.44 11.83
CA ASP A 157 -4.30 19.46 12.01
C ASP A 157 -4.15 19.05 13.49
N GLU A 158 -4.41 19.97 14.44
CA GLU A 158 -4.43 19.66 15.87
C GLU A 158 -5.48 18.61 16.25
N ASP A 159 -6.64 18.64 15.58
CA ASP A 159 -7.69 17.65 15.80
C ASP A 159 -7.25 16.30 15.22
N ILE A 160 -6.63 16.28 14.04
CA ILE A 160 -6.07 15.04 13.47
C ILE A 160 -5.00 14.46 14.41
N LEU A 161 -4.11 15.29 14.98
CA LEU A 161 -3.08 14.86 15.93
C LEU A 161 -3.69 14.14 17.13
N LYS A 162 -4.68 14.78 17.75
CA LYS A 162 -5.32 14.30 18.99
C LYS A 162 -6.10 13.01 18.77
N HIS A 163 -6.75 12.87 17.62
CA HIS A 163 -7.67 11.75 17.36
C HIS A 163 -7.00 10.58 16.62
N ARG A 164 -6.02 10.86 15.75
CA ARG A 164 -5.43 9.86 14.85
C ARG A 164 -3.93 9.61 15.05
N GLY A 165 -3.27 10.41 15.88
CA GLY A 165 -1.85 10.27 16.18
C GLY A 165 -0.94 11.06 15.25
N LYS A 166 0.37 11.04 15.53
CA LYS A 166 1.40 11.81 14.79
C LYS A 166 1.54 11.33 13.34
N ASP A 167 1.38 10.05 13.11
CA ASP A 167 1.65 9.41 11.81
C ASP A 167 0.68 9.86 10.71
N ALA A 168 -0.59 10.05 11.07
CA ALA A 168 -1.60 10.63 10.20
C ALA A 168 -1.18 12.03 9.70
N ILE A 169 -0.60 12.84 10.58
CA ILE A 169 -0.11 14.17 10.20
C ILE A 169 1.15 14.07 9.35
N HIS A 170 2.09 13.21 9.69
CA HIS A 170 3.30 13.03 8.89
C HIS A 170 2.97 12.61 7.45
N TYR A 171 1.97 11.73 7.27
CA TYR A 171 1.44 11.37 5.95
C TYR A 171 0.83 12.57 5.20
N LEU A 172 -0.07 13.32 5.84
CA LEU A 172 -0.72 14.49 5.24
C LEU A 172 0.27 15.63 4.97
N LEU A 173 1.29 15.77 5.81
CA LEU A 173 2.38 16.72 5.63
C LEU A 173 3.22 16.33 4.42
N PHE A 174 3.58 15.06 4.27
CA PHE A 174 4.30 14.57 3.10
C PHE A 174 3.56 14.89 1.81
N GLN A 175 2.25 14.65 1.76
CA GLN A 175 1.43 15.01 0.60
C GLN A 175 1.47 16.51 0.29
N ARG A 176 1.47 17.38 1.30
CA ARG A 176 1.61 18.84 1.11
C ARG A 176 2.94 19.21 0.46
N TYR A 177 4.05 18.59 0.89
CA TYR A 177 5.35 18.80 0.24
C TYR A 177 5.35 18.35 -1.23
N ILE A 178 4.71 17.22 -1.54
CA ILE A 178 4.53 16.77 -2.94
C ILE A 178 3.69 17.77 -3.74
N ILE A 179 2.61 18.31 -3.16
CA ILE A 179 1.79 19.36 -3.79
C ILE A 179 2.62 20.61 -4.07
N TYR A 180 3.46 21.06 -3.13
CA TYR A 180 4.33 22.23 -3.34
C TYR A 180 5.34 22.00 -4.49
N ILE A 181 5.93 20.81 -4.57
CA ILE A 181 6.83 20.45 -5.68
C ILE A 181 6.08 20.45 -7.01
N LEU A 182 4.90 19.82 -7.08
CA LEU A 182 4.08 19.79 -8.28
C LEU A 182 3.53 21.17 -8.67
N ALA A 183 3.26 22.05 -7.71
CA ALA A 183 2.82 23.42 -7.97
C ALA A 183 3.93 24.24 -8.63
N LEU A 184 5.14 24.14 -8.10
CA LEU A 184 6.33 24.73 -8.71
C LEU A 184 6.54 24.18 -10.13
N PHE A 185 6.47 22.85 -10.30
CA PHE A 185 6.63 22.24 -11.62
C PHE A 185 5.54 22.70 -12.59
N SER A 186 4.26 22.72 -12.16
CA SER A 186 3.14 23.16 -12.99
C SER A 186 3.30 24.61 -13.44
N PHE A 187 3.74 25.49 -12.53
CA PHE A 187 4.04 26.88 -12.86
C PHE A 187 5.13 26.99 -13.93
N VAL A 188 6.25 26.28 -13.74
CA VAL A 188 7.36 26.26 -14.70
C VAL A 188 6.95 25.65 -16.05
N SER A 189 6.15 24.59 -16.04
CA SER A 189 5.61 23.95 -17.24
C SER A 189 4.79 24.92 -18.08
N ILE A 190 3.85 25.65 -17.45
CA ILE A 190 2.95 26.58 -18.14
C ILE A 190 3.69 27.83 -18.61
N VAL A 191 4.55 28.40 -17.77
CA VAL A 191 5.19 29.71 -18.03
C VAL A 191 6.43 29.60 -18.91
N ILE A 192 7.18 28.50 -18.81
CA ILE A 192 8.49 28.35 -19.48
C ILE A 192 8.44 27.24 -20.54
N LEU A 193 8.11 26.01 -20.16
CA LEU A 193 8.29 24.86 -21.05
C LEU A 193 7.31 24.85 -22.23
N ILE A 194 6.02 25.14 -22.02
CA ILE A 194 5.02 25.18 -23.11
C ILE A 194 5.38 26.27 -24.14
N PRO A 195 5.62 27.55 -23.76
CA PRO A 195 6.00 28.57 -24.73
C PRO A 195 7.29 28.23 -25.49
N VAL A 196 8.31 27.71 -24.80
CA VAL A 196 9.58 27.29 -25.43
C VAL A 196 9.34 26.18 -26.46
N ASN A 197 8.50 25.20 -26.14
CA ASN A 197 8.14 24.13 -27.07
C ASN A 197 7.40 24.66 -28.29
N MET A 198 6.44 25.57 -28.10
CA MET A 198 5.66 26.16 -29.20
C MET A 198 6.52 27.02 -30.14
N ILE A 199 7.45 27.81 -29.59
CA ILE A 199 8.39 28.63 -30.37
C ILE A 199 9.43 27.77 -31.10
N GLY A 200 9.78 26.61 -30.52
CA GLY A 200 10.91 25.80 -30.96
C GLY A 200 10.77 25.04 -32.28
N GLY A 201 9.60 25.05 -32.94
CA GLY A 201 9.28 24.01 -33.92
C GLY A 201 8.98 24.37 -35.38
N ASN A 202 9.32 23.39 -36.23
CA ASN A 202 8.91 23.19 -37.62
C ASN A 202 7.45 22.70 -37.63
N SER A 203 6.51 23.53 -38.06
CA SER A 203 5.09 23.23 -38.34
C SER A 203 4.68 21.73 -38.28
N LEU A 204 4.35 21.22 -37.09
CA LEU A 204 3.66 19.94 -36.90
C LEU A 204 2.14 20.16 -37.02
N ASN A 205 1.38 19.15 -37.43
CA ASN A 205 -0.04 19.31 -37.79
C ASN A 205 -1.00 19.36 -36.58
N THR A 206 -0.58 18.97 -35.37
CA THR A 206 -1.47 18.90 -34.18
C THR A 206 -1.01 19.83 -33.04
N TYR A 207 -1.99 20.47 -32.38
CA TYR A 207 -1.74 21.38 -31.24
C TYR A 207 -1.04 20.70 -30.06
N TYR A 208 -1.33 19.41 -29.82
CA TYR A 208 -0.68 18.66 -28.76
C TYR A 208 0.83 18.54 -29.02
N GLU A 209 1.22 18.07 -30.20
CA GLU A 209 2.63 17.87 -30.54
C GLU A 209 3.43 19.19 -30.48
N MET A 210 2.82 20.31 -30.87
CA MET A 210 3.43 21.65 -30.75
C MET A 210 3.82 22.01 -29.31
N SER A 211 3.05 21.54 -28.32
CA SER A 211 3.28 21.82 -26.90
C SER A 211 4.34 20.91 -26.26
N THR A 212 4.83 19.91 -26.98
CA THR A 212 5.78 18.91 -26.47
C THR A 212 7.22 19.20 -26.89
N ILE A 213 8.18 18.59 -26.19
CA ILE A 213 9.60 18.69 -26.52
C ILE A 213 9.90 18.19 -27.95
N ASN A 214 9.03 17.34 -28.52
CA ASN A 214 9.17 16.83 -29.88
C ASN A 214 9.12 17.94 -30.95
N ASN A 215 8.46 19.05 -30.66
CA ASN A 215 8.39 20.18 -31.57
C ASN A 215 9.76 20.88 -31.71
N VAL A 216 10.62 20.83 -30.70
CA VAL A 216 11.92 21.53 -30.70
C VAL A 216 12.90 20.89 -31.68
N LYS A 217 13.57 21.69 -32.53
CA LYS A 217 14.61 21.20 -33.47
C LYS A 217 15.83 20.61 -32.74
N ASN A 218 16.41 19.53 -33.28
CA ASN A 218 17.55 18.82 -32.68
C ASN A 218 18.81 19.68 -32.50
N THR A 219 19.02 20.68 -33.36
CA THR A 219 20.19 21.58 -33.29
C THR A 219 19.93 22.86 -32.49
N SER A 220 18.71 23.04 -31.97
CA SER A 220 18.33 24.27 -31.29
C SER A 220 18.93 24.34 -29.89
N SER A 221 19.46 25.50 -29.51
CA SER A 221 19.91 25.78 -28.14
C SER A 221 18.76 25.74 -27.12
N LEU A 222 17.49 25.76 -27.57
CA LEU A 222 16.31 25.70 -26.72
C LEU A 222 16.23 24.41 -25.88
N LEU A 223 16.84 23.30 -26.32
CA LEU A 223 16.92 22.07 -25.54
C LEU A 223 17.67 22.26 -24.20
N TRP A 224 18.61 23.21 -24.13
CA TRP A 224 19.30 23.53 -22.88
C TRP A 224 18.33 24.08 -21.82
N ILE A 225 17.28 24.80 -22.22
CA ILE A 225 16.27 25.30 -21.27
C ILE A 225 15.62 24.13 -20.53
N HIS A 226 15.27 23.04 -21.23
CA HIS A 226 14.74 21.83 -20.59
C HIS A 226 15.74 21.22 -19.59
N THR A 227 17.03 21.16 -19.96
CA THR A 227 18.07 20.60 -19.08
C THR A 227 18.29 21.43 -17.81
N PHE A 228 18.43 22.75 -17.94
CA PHE A 228 18.62 23.66 -16.79
C PHE A 228 17.38 23.68 -15.90
N THR A 229 16.20 23.72 -16.50
CA THR A 229 14.93 23.69 -15.77
C THR A 229 14.78 22.41 -14.95
N THR A 230 15.11 21.26 -15.54
CA THR A 230 15.10 19.96 -14.85
C THR A 230 16.05 19.95 -13.66
N LEU A 231 17.27 20.44 -13.86
CA LEU A 231 18.28 20.49 -12.80
C LEU A 231 17.80 21.36 -11.62
N ILE A 232 17.23 22.54 -11.90
CA ILE A 232 16.69 23.43 -10.85
C ILE A 232 15.54 22.75 -10.10
N ILE A 233 14.58 22.16 -10.81
CA ILE A 233 13.41 21.52 -10.19
C ILE A 233 13.84 20.33 -9.31
N VAL A 234 14.77 19.50 -9.78
CA VAL A 234 15.26 18.37 -8.99
C VAL A 234 16.02 18.86 -7.75
N LEU A 235 16.87 19.89 -7.86
CA LEU A 235 17.57 20.45 -6.70
C LEU A 235 16.59 20.99 -5.65
N VAL A 236 15.57 21.75 -6.08
CA VAL A 236 14.52 22.25 -5.18
C VAL A 236 13.72 21.09 -4.57
N GLY A 237 13.39 20.07 -5.37
CA GLY A 237 12.69 18.88 -4.89
C GLY A 237 13.46 18.10 -3.83
N VAL A 238 14.76 17.86 -4.05
CA VAL A 238 15.65 17.21 -3.07
C VAL A 238 15.79 18.06 -1.81
N PHE A 239 15.94 19.38 -1.93
CA PHE A 239 15.99 20.29 -0.79
C PHE A 239 14.69 20.24 0.04
N MET A 240 13.54 20.25 -0.61
CA MET A 240 12.23 20.12 0.05
C MET A 240 12.08 18.77 0.77
N MET A 241 12.52 17.67 0.15
CA MET A 241 12.51 16.35 0.78
C MET A 241 13.46 16.25 1.97
N LYS A 242 14.63 16.89 1.90
CA LYS A 242 15.55 17.00 3.04
C LYS A 242 14.89 17.76 4.19
N LYS A 243 14.28 18.92 3.92
CA LYS A 243 13.55 19.71 4.93
C LYS A 243 12.43 18.91 5.59
N PHE A 244 11.70 18.11 4.82
CA PHE A 244 10.71 17.18 5.37
C PHE A 244 11.33 16.12 6.28
N SER A 245 12.46 15.51 5.87
CA SER A 245 13.21 14.55 6.69
C SER A 245 13.69 15.16 8.00
N ASP A 246 14.18 16.41 7.99
CA ASP A 246 14.67 17.11 9.17
C ASP A 246 13.52 17.49 10.12
N TYR A 247 12.34 17.79 9.57
CA TYR A 247 11.14 18.12 10.35
C TYR A 247 10.58 16.89 11.10
N ILE A 248 10.63 15.71 10.47
CA ILE A 248 10.20 14.49 11.14
C ILE A 248 11.38 14.00 12.01
N VAL A 249 11.37 14.39 13.28
CA VAL A 249 12.22 13.74 14.30
C VAL A 249 11.72 12.31 14.46
N LEU A 250 12.29 11.41 13.66
CA LEU A 250 12.01 9.99 13.67
C LEU A 250 12.78 9.34 14.80
N PRO A 251 12.15 8.83 15.87
CA PRO A 251 12.85 7.89 16.73
C PRO A 251 13.17 6.66 15.88
N LEU A 252 14.44 6.47 15.55
CA LEU A 252 14.94 5.30 14.85
C LEU A 252 14.65 4.07 15.70
N ASN A 253 13.78 3.18 15.21
CA ASN A 253 13.43 1.89 15.80
C ASN A 253 13.43 1.91 17.33
N GLU A 254 12.33 2.33 17.95
CA GLU A 254 12.15 2.15 19.38
C GLU A 254 11.98 0.64 19.68
N THR A 255 13.10 -0.06 19.68
CA THR A 255 13.22 -1.41 20.22
C THR A 255 13.38 -1.28 21.73
N ASP A 256 12.82 -2.23 22.48
CA ASP A 256 13.04 -2.23 23.91
C ASP A 256 14.49 -2.62 24.19
N GLY A 257 15.31 -1.65 24.58
CA GLY A 257 16.71 -1.86 24.88
C GLY A 257 16.96 -2.83 26.03
N LYS A 258 15.94 -3.20 26.83
CA LYS A 258 16.05 -4.16 27.93
C LYS A 258 15.55 -5.56 27.58
N THR A 259 14.84 -5.75 26.47
CA THR A 259 14.17 -7.01 26.15
C THR A 259 14.71 -7.60 24.85
N ILE A 260 14.97 -8.90 24.84
CA ILE A 260 15.46 -9.64 23.68
C ILE A 260 14.43 -10.67 23.27
N LEU A 261 14.18 -10.74 21.97
CA LEU A 261 13.39 -11.79 21.35
C LEU A 261 14.32 -12.94 20.95
N ILE A 262 14.12 -14.11 21.54
CA ILE A 262 14.82 -15.35 21.22
C ILE A 262 13.87 -16.27 20.46
N GLN A 263 14.29 -16.73 19.28
CA GLN A 263 13.57 -17.64 18.40
C GLN A 263 14.30 -18.99 18.23
N ASN A 264 13.58 -19.99 17.72
CA ASN A 264 14.02 -21.39 17.57
C ASN A 264 14.33 -22.14 18.88
N LEU A 265 13.56 -21.88 19.94
CA LEU A 265 13.69 -22.62 21.20
C LEU A 265 13.18 -24.08 21.07
N PRO A 266 14.02 -25.08 21.40
CA PRO A 266 13.59 -26.48 21.37
C PRO A 266 12.58 -26.76 22.48
N LYS A 267 11.70 -27.75 22.30
CA LYS A 267 10.66 -28.11 23.29
C LYS A 267 11.22 -28.34 24.71
N LYS A 268 12.45 -28.83 24.82
CA LYS A 268 13.14 -29.08 26.10
C LYS A 268 13.49 -27.79 26.88
N ALA A 269 13.66 -26.66 26.19
CA ALA A 269 14.01 -25.35 26.75
C ALA A 269 12.78 -24.46 27.01
N ARG A 270 11.56 -24.94 26.73
CA ARG A 270 10.31 -24.18 26.90
C ARG A 270 9.77 -24.30 28.32
N ASN A 271 10.62 -23.96 29.28
CA ASN A 271 10.26 -23.80 30.69
C ASN A 271 11.05 -22.59 31.21
N ALA A 272 10.33 -21.64 31.81
CA ALA A 272 10.89 -20.35 32.24
C ALA A 272 12.05 -20.53 33.22
N ASP A 273 11.91 -21.41 34.22
CA ASP A 273 12.93 -21.63 35.25
C ASP A 273 14.20 -22.23 34.65
N LYS A 274 14.05 -23.21 33.75
CA LYS A 274 15.18 -23.86 33.09
C LYS A 274 15.92 -22.90 32.14
N LEU A 275 15.17 -22.09 31.40
CA LEU A 275 15.74 -21.11 30.49
C LEU A 275 16.45 -19.98 31.26
N LYS A 276 15.86 -19.51 32.36
CA LYS A 276 16.48 -18.53 33.25
C LYS A 276 17.79 -19.06 33.83
N GLN A 277 17.77 -20.25 34.42
CA GLN A 277 18.97 -20.90 34.96
C GLN A 277 20.04 -21.08 33.88
N PHE A 278 19.67 -21.50 32.68
CA PHE A 278 20.62 -21.64 31.57
C PHE A 278 21.30 -20.32 31.19
N ILE A 279 20.53 -19.22 31.08
CA ILE A 279 21.07 -17.91 30.69
C ILE A 279 21.99 -17.37 31.80
N GLU A 280 21.58 -17.46 33.07
CA GLU A 280 22.35 -16.92 34.20
C GLU A 280 23.63 -17.73 34.47
N VAL A 281 23.62 -19.05 34.22
CA VAL A 281 24.80 -19.92 34.39
C VAL A 281 25.82 -19.72 33.27
N ASN A 282 25.36 -19.61 32.02
CA ASN A 282 26.26 -19.54 30.87
C ASN A 282 26.77 -18.13 30.56
N PHE A 283 26.04 -17.09 30.98
CA PHE A 283 26.40 -15.70 30.73
C PHE A 283 26.63 -14.97 32.06
N SER A 284 27.90 -14.83 32.46
CA SER A 284 28.29 -14.10 33.66
C SER A 284 27.85 -12.63 33.61
N ASN A 285 27.38 -12.09 34.74
CA ASN A 285 26.92 -10.69 34.90
C ASN A 285 25.63 -10.32 34.16
N VAL A 286 24.75 -11.30 33.93
CA VAL A 286 23.42 -11.09 33.34
C VAL A 286 22.35 -11.55 34.33
N GLU A 287 21.38 -10.69 34.63
CA GLU A 287 20.26 -10.99 35.54
C GLU A 287 18.94 -10.89 34.76
N VAL A 288 18.18 -11.98 34.72
CA VAL A 288 16.91 -12.07 33.98
C VAL A 288 15.76 -11.71 34.93
N THR A 289 15.01 -10.66 34.57
CA THR A 289 13.85 -10.21 35.35
C THR A 289 12.63 -11.07 35.04
N GLN A 290 12.31 -11.24 33.76
CA GLN A 290 11.10 -11.92 33.32
C GLN A 290 11.31 -12.62 31.97
N ILE A 291 10.65 -13.77 31.81
CA ILE A 291 10.60 -14.53 30.57
C ILE A 291 9.13 -14.72 30.19
N THR A 292 8.76 -14.25 29.00
CA THR A 292 7.40 -14.39 28.47
C THR A 292 7.44 -15.19 27.18
N TYR A 293 6.76 -16.34 27.15
CA TYR A 293 6.67 -17.18 25.95
C TYR A 293 5.56 -16.70 25.01
N THR A 294 5.70 -17.00 23.73
CA THR A 294 4.64 -16.80 22.75
C THR A 294 3.68 -18.00 22.71
N TYR A 295 2.41 -17.72 22.41
CA TYR A 295 1.33 -18.70 22.38
C TYR A 295 0.52 -18.56 21.09
N ASN A 296 -0.09 -19.66 20.62
CA ASN A 296 -1.04 -19.59 19.52
C ASN A 296 -2.40 -19.08 20.03
N VAL A 297 -2.64 -17.79 19.84
CA VAL A 297 -3.84 -17.08 20.29
C VAL A 297 -4.93 -16.96 19.21
N GLU A 298 -4.69 -17.43 17.99
CA GLU A 298 -5.65 -17.30 16.89
C GLU A 298 -7.04 -17.90 17.23
N PRO A 299 -7.16 -19.11 17.83
CA PRO A 299 -8.46 -19.65 18.23
C PRO A 299 -9.17 -18.78 19.29
N ILE A 300 -8.40 -18.20 20.22
CA ILE A 300 -8.90 -17.32 21.28
C ILE A 300 -9.43 -16.02 20.66
N ASN A 301 -8.67 -15.41 19.75
CA ASN A 301 -9.07 -14.17 19.08
C ASN A 301 -10.36 -14.38 18.27
N ASN A 302 -10.50 -15.51 17.57
CA ASN A 302 -11.72 -15.86 16.85
C ASN A 302 -12.93 -16.00 17.78
N LEU A 303 -12.76 -16.68 18.93
CA LEU A 303 -13.81 -16.80 19.94
C LEU A 303 -14.18 -15.46 20.59
N LEU A 304 -13.20 -14.58 20.86
CA LEU A 304 -13.45 -13.24 21.39
C LEU A 304 -14.23 -12.37 20.39
N LYS A 305 -13.90 -12.45 19.09
CA LYS A 305 -14.68 -11.81 18.02
C LYS A 305 -16.12 -12.33 18.00
N ASP A 306 -16.31 -13.64 18.08
CA ASP A 306 -17.65 -14.26 18.14
C ASP A 306 -18.44 -13.81 19.38
N ILE A 307 -17.80 -13.73 20.55
CA ILE A 307 -18.42 -13.23 21.79
C ILE A 307 -18.83 -11.76 21.63
N LYS A 308 -17.95 -10.93 21.07
CA LYS A 308 -18.25 -9.52 20.82
C LYS A 308 -19.45 -9.40 19.89
N ALA A 309 -19.44 -10.12 18.76
CA ALA A 309 -20.56 -10.16 17.82
C ALA A 309 -21.88 -10.58 18.51
N CYS A 310 -21.87 -11.64 19.32
CA CYS A 310 -23.07 -12.06 20.07
C CYS A 310 -23.58 -11.00 21.05
N LYS A 311 -22.69 -10.30 21.78
CA LYS A 311 -23.10 -9.22 22.68
C LYS A 311 -23.82 -8.11 21.91
N LEU A 312 -23.27 -7.69 20.78
CA LEU A 312 -23.87 -6.65 19.94
C LEU A 312 -25.21 -7.09 19.35
N SER A 313 -25.32 -8.35 18.94
CA SER A 313 -26.60 -8.89 18.48
C SER A 313 -27.63 -8.94 19.61
N ILE A 314 -27.24 -9.23 20.86
CA ILE A 314 -28.14 -9.16 22.02
C ILE A 314 -28.59 -7.72 22.27
N ASP A 315 -27.66 -6.77 22.24
CA ASP A 315 -27.96 -5.36 22.48
C ASP A 315 -28.90 -4.82 21.39
N TYR A 316 -28.66 -5.17 20.12
CA TYR A 316 -29.58 -4.87 19.02
C TYR A 316 -30.97 -5.48 19.22
N CYS A 317 -31.05 -6.75 19.64
CA CYS A 317 -32.35 -7.39 19.91
C CYS A 317 -33.13 -6.70 21.04
N LYS A 318 -32.44 -6.19 22.07
CA LYS A 318 -33.07 -5.42 23.15
C LYS A 318 -33.56 -4.06 22.69
N GLU A 319 -32.73 -3.34 21.92
CA GLU A 319 -33.13 -2.06 21.31
C GLU A 319 -34.35 -2.25 20.40
N TYR A 320 -34.34 -3.32 19.60
CA TYR A 320 -35.47 -3.69 18.75
C TYR A 320 -36.75 -3.94 19.57
N GLU A 321 -36.67 -4.70 20.67
CA GLU A 321 -37.80 -4.97 21.55
C GLU A 321 -38.35 -3.67 22.20
N GLN A 322 -37.46 -2.75 22.59
CA GLN A 322 -37.84 -1.44 23.14
C GLN A 322 -38.58 -0.57 22.12
N HIS A 323 -38.15 -0.59 20.86
CA HIS A 323 -38.72 0.24 19.80
C HIS A 323 -40.04 -0.31 19.25
N PHE A 324 -40.13 -1.63 19.04
CA PHE A 324 -41.27 -2.24 18.35
C PHE A 324 -42.26 -2.94 19.30
N GLY A 325 -41.89 -3.16 20.57
CA GLY A 325 -42.74 -3.82 21.57
C GLY A 325 -42.88 -5.34 21.41
N TYR A 326 -42.12 -5.96 20.49
CA TYR A 326 -42.07 -7.42 20.32
C TYR A 326 -40.63 -7.90 20.05
N THR A 327 -40.35 -9.15 20.45
CA THR A 327 -39.00 -9.74 20.33
C THR A 327 -38.64 -10.09 18.89
N LEU A 328 -37.39 -9.82 18.48
CA LEU A 328 -36.85 -10.27 17.21
C LEU A 328 -36.76 -11.81 17.17
N LEU A 329 -37.30 -12.40 16.11
CA LEU A 329 -37.33 -13.85 15.91
C LEU A 329 -36.20 -14.32 14.98
N VAL A 330 -35.59 -15.44 15.34
CA VAL A 330 -34.40 -15.99 14.65
C VAL A 330 -34.67 -17.38 14.11
N ARG A 331 -34.22 -17.63 12.88
CA ARG A 331 -34.31 -18.93 12.22
C ARG A 331 -32.90 -19.48 12.00
N PRO A 332 -32.44 -20.46 12.81
CA PRO A 332 -31.02 -20.82 12.86
C PRO A 332 -30.54 -21.72 11.71
N PHE A 333 -31.43 -22.27 10.87
CA PHE A 333 -31.06 -23.21 9.82
C PHE A 333 -30.77 -22.52 8.47
N MET A 334 -29.81 -23.04 7.70
CA MET A 334 -29.62 -22.69 6.29
C MET A 334 -30.94 -22.99 5.54
N PHE A 335 -31.48 -22.02 4.80
CA PHE A 335 -32.84 -22.04 4.23
C PHE A 335 -33.99 -22.07 5.25
N GLY A 336 -33.80 -21.48 6.44
CA GLY A 336 -34.81 -21.41 7.51
C GLY A 336 -36.13 -20.72 7.14
N LEU A 337 -36.23 -20.07 5.97
CA LEU A 337 -37.52 -19.64 5.39
C LEU A 337 -38.46 -20.83 5.11
N ILE A 338 -37.90 -22.00 4.81
CA ILE A 338 -38.60 -23.21 4.36
C ILE A 338 -38.85 -24.19 5.53
N CYS A 339 -38.22 -23.99 6.69
CA CYS A 339 -38.44 -24.83 7.86
C CYS A 339 -39.57 -24.27 8.74
N PRO A 340 -40.72 -24.98 8.87
CA PRO A 340 -41.80 -24.59 9.77
C PRO A 340 -41.49 -24.87 11.26
N LYS A 341 -40.35 -25.50 11.60
CA LYS A 341 -39.92 -25.67 12.99
C LYS A 341 -39.35 -24.36 13.54
N CYS A 342 -40.31 -23.59 14.06
CA CYS A 342 -40.32 -22.57 15.09
C CYS A 342 -39.22 -21.49 15.04
N PRO A 343 -39.62 -20.21 14.84
CA PRO A 343 -38.74 -19.11 15.17
C PRO A 343 -38.37 -19.14 16.67
N LEU A 344 -37.09 -18.99 16.97
CA LEU A 344 -36.58 -18.86 18.34
C LEU A 344 -36.54 -17.38 18.74
N CYS A 345 -36.71 -17.09 20.03
CA CYS A 345 -36.42 -15.76 20.57
C CYS A 345 -34.94 -15.42 20.31
N GLY A 346 -34.68 -14.28 19.64
CA GLY A 346 -33.33 -13.86 19.29
C GLY A 346 -32.44 -13.60 20.50
N ILE A 347 -32.99 -13.02 21.56
CA ILE A 347 -32.26 -12.80 22.81
C ILE A 347 -31.84 -14.15 23.40
N CYS A 348 -32.77 -15.09 23.55
CA CYS A 348 -32.47 -16.42 24.08
C CYS A 348 -31.43 -17.17 23.23
N TYR A 349 -31.56 -17.09 21.90
CA TYR A 349 -30.63 -17.72 20.95
C TYR A 349 -29.19 -17.20 21.11
N TYR A 350 -29.01 -15.88 21.11
CA TYR A 350 -27.67 -15.29 21.24
C TYR A 350 -27.10 -15.44 22.66
N GLN A 351 -27.95 -15.42 23.70
CA GLN A 351 -27.51 -15.70 25.07
C GLN A 351 -26.98 -17.13 25.23
N HIS A 352 -27.65 -18.13 24.63
CA HIS A 352 -27.17 -19.50 24.64
C HIS A 352 -25.82 -19.63 23.92
N ARG A 353 -25.68 -19.06 22.71
CA ARG A 353 -24.40 -19.06 21.99
C ARG A 353 -23.28 -18.37 22.77
N LEU A 354 -23.59 -17.26 23.45
CA LEU A 354 -22.63 -16.54 24.28
C LEU A 354 -22.15 -17.42 25.45
N TYR A 355 -23.03 -18.21 26.05
CA TYR A 355 -22.64 -19.19 27.08
C TYR A 355 -21.73 -20.28 26.52
N ASP A 356 -22.08 -20.86 25.36
CA ASP A 356 -21.27 -21.88 24.69
C ASP A 356 -19.86 -21.36 24.34
N TYR A 357 -19.78 -20.16 23.74
CA TYR A 357 -18.50 -19.54 23.40
C TYR A 357 -17.65 -19.23 24.63
N ARG A 358 -18.24 -18.77 25.73
CA ARG A 358 -17.51 -18.57 26.99
C ARG A 358 -16.96 -19.87 27.56
N LYS A 359 -17.70 -20.97 27.44
CA LYS A 359 -17.23 -22.30 27.86
C LYS A 359 -16.06 -22.77 27.00
N GLN A 360 -16.17 -22.64 25.69
CA GLN A 360 -15.10 -22.98 24.74
C GLN A 360 -13.84 -22.12 24.97
N LEU A 361 -14.01 -20.81 25.21
CA LEU A 361 -12.92 -19.88 25.48
C LEU A 361 -12.09 -20.33 26.67
N LYS A 362 -12.72 -20.70 27.80
CA LYS A 362 -11.99 -21.19 28.98
C LYS A 362 -11.15 -22.43 28.68
N ASN A 363 -11.70 -23.37 27.92
CA ASN A 363 -11.00 -24.61 27.57
C ASN A 363 -9.82 -24.33 26.63
N GLU A 364 -9.99 -23.48 25.63
CA GLU A 364 -8.92 -23.10 24.69
C GLU A 364 -7.82 -22.27 25.38
N VAL A 365 -8.16 -21.40 26.33
CA VAL A 365 -7.15 -20.68 27.15
C VAL A 365 -6.28 -21.66 27.93
N ILE A 366 -6.85 -22.69 28.55
CA ILE A 366 -6.06 -23.69 29.28
C ILE A 366 -5.13 -24.45 28.33
N LYS A 367 -5.66 -24.93 27.21
CA LYS A 367 -4.93 -25.70 26.21
C LYS A 367 -3.78 -24.91 25.57
N THR A 368 -3.98 -23.62 25.33
CA THR A 368 -2.95 -22.74 24.74
C THR A 368 -1.83 -22.46 25.75
N LEU A 369 -2.15 -22.21 27.02
CA LEU A 369 -1.14 -22.03 28.07
C LEU A 369 -0.26 -23.26 28.29
N ASP A 370 -0.83 -24.47 28.11
CA ASP A 370 -0.09 -25.73 28.24
C ASP A 370 0.91 -25.96 27.07
N GLN A 371 0.81 -25.19 25.98
CA GLN A 371 1.60 -25.37 24.75
C GLN A 371 2.39 -24.10 24.37
N PRO A 372 3.48 -23.77 25.08
CA PRO A 372 4.36 -22.66 24.72
C PRO A 372 5.05 -22.90 23.36
N GLN A 373 5.18 -21.83 22.58
CA GLN A 373 5.77 -21.86 21.24
C GLN A 373 7.30 -21.69 21.27
N HIS A 374 7.92 -21.64 20.09
CA HIS A 374 9.38 -21.63 19.94
C HIS A 374 10.05 -20.26 20.16
N ALA A 375 9.27 -19.22 20.47
CA ALA A 375 9.79 -17.87 20.68
C ALA A 375 9.50 -17.40 22.11
N ALA A 376 10.43 -16.62 22.67
CA ALA A 376 10.30 -16.03 24.00
C ALA A 376 10.92 -14.64 24.05
N PHE A 377 10.30 -13.77 24.83
CA PHE A 377 10.82 -12.47 25.22
C PHE A 377 11.52 -12.61 26.56
N VAL A 378 12.81 -12.26 26.59
CA VAL A 378 13.64 -12.29 27.79
C VAL A 378 13.97 -10.85 28.17
N GLN A 379 13.48 -10.42 29.32
CA GLN A 379 13.73 -9.09 29.85
C GLN A 379 14.88 -9.13 30.85
N PHE A 380 15.76 -8.14 30.74
CA PHE A 380 16.92 -7.97 31.59
C PHE A 380 16.77 -6.74 32.48
N LYS A 381 17.48 -6.74 33.60
CA LYS A 381 17.46 -5.63 34.56
C LYS A 381 17.98 -4.31 33.95
N THR A 382 18.99 -4.39 33.10
CA THR A 382 19.60 -3.23 32.42
C THR A 382 19.75 -3.47 30.92
N SER A 383 19.67 -2.40 30.13
CA SER A 383 19.83 -2.48 28.67
C SER A 383 21.25 -2.89 28.25
N MET A 384 22.24 -2.60 29.09
CA MET A 384 23.62 -3.02 28.84
C MET A 384 23.79 -4.54 28.93
N MET A 385 23.06 -5.22 29.84
CA MET A 385 23.07 -6.68 29.94
C MET A 385 22.47 -7.33 28.70
N ALA A 386 21.34 -6.80 28.22
CA ALA A 386 20.72 -7.24 26.98
C ALA A 386 21.70 -7.07 25.80
N LYS A 387 22.27 -5.87 25.63
CA LYS A 387 23.20 -5.59 24.52
C LYS A 387 24.42 -6.53 24.52
N LYS A 388 25.02 -6.81 25.69
CA LYS A 388 26.14 -7.77 25.80
C LYS A 388 25.77 -9.17 25.33
N LEU A 389 24.59 -9.65 25.72
CA LEU A 389 24.10 -10.96 25.31
C LEU A 389 23.84 -11.00 23.80
N LEU A 390 23.25 -9.94 23.26
CA LEU A 390 22.99 -9.79 21.83
C LEU A 390 24.28 -9.78 21.00
N GLU A 391 25.29 -9.00 21.40
CA GLU A 391 26.63 -8.98 20.77
C GLU A 391 27.28 -10.38 20.79
N HIS A 392 27.14 -11.14 21.88
CA HIS A 392 27.64 -12.51 21.94
C HIS A 392 26.95 -13.42 20.90
N PHE A 393 25.62 -13.37 20.81
CA PHE A 393 24.89 -14.18 19.83
C PHE A 393 25.21 -13.77 18.39
N GLU A 394 25.36 -12.48 18.08
CA GLU A 394 25.78 -11.99 16.76
C GLU A 394 27.15 -12.55 16.35
N LEU A 395 28.14 -12.50 17.25
CA LEU A 395 29.48 -13.02 16.98
C LEU A 395 29.47 -14.53 16.68
N THR A 396 28.64 -15.30 17.40
CA THR A 396 28.48 -16.75 17.16
C THR A 396 27.72 -17.07 15.86
N GLN A 397 26.88 -16.15 15.37
CA GLN A 397 26.18 -16.32 14.08
C GLN A 397 27.09 -15.99 12.89
N HIS A 398 27.87 -14.91 12.96
CA HIS A 398 28.82 -14.54 11.90
C HIS A 398 29.90 -15.61 11.67
N THR A 399 30.39 -16.24 12.75
CA THR A 399 31.34 -17.36 12.66
C THR A 399 30.74 -18.59 11.96
N ARG A 400 29.42 -18.80 11.97
CA ARG A 400 28.77 -19.88 11.21
C ARG A 400 28.71 -19.62 9.72
N LEU A 401 28.36 -18.39 9.32
CA LEU A 401 28.31 -18.03 7.89
C LEU A 401 29.69 -18.18 7.24
N LEU A 402 30.74 -17.74 7.94
CA LEU A 402 32.13 -17.92 7.51
C LEU A 402 32.53 -19.41 7.48
N ASN A 403 32.11 -20.22 8.46
CA ASN A 403 32.39 -21.65 8.47
C ASN A 403 31.59 -22.44 7.42
N THR A 404 30.37 -22.02 7.03
CA THR A 404 29.64 -22.65 5.91
C THR A 404 30.25 -22.28 4.55
N ILE A 405 30.77 -21.07 4.38
CA ILE A 405 31.50 -20.70 3.15
C ILE A 405 32.86 -21.43 3.11
N ASN A 406 33.56 -21.54 4.24
CA ASN A 406 34.84 -22.24 4.34
C ASN A 406 34.72 -23.77 4.43
N SER A 407 33.52 -24.33 4.65
CA SER A 407 33.28 -25.79 4.60
C SER A 407 33.46 -26.39 3.21
N CYS A 408 33.49 -25.57 2.15
CA CYS A 408 33.92 -25.99 0.81
C CYS A 408 35.46 -26.07 0.66
N SER A 409 36.23 -25.65 1.68
CA SER A 409 37.71 -25.68 1.70
C SER A 409 38.30 -26.51 2.86
N GLN A 410 37.47 -27.03 3.76
CA GLN A 410 37.92 -27.75 4.98
C GLN A 410 38.50 -29.16 4.74
N LYS A 411 38.68 -29.59 3.49
CA LYS A 411 39.57 -30.73 3.19
C LYS A 411 41.06 -30.36 3.19
N PHE A 412 41.45 -29.08 3.31
CA PHE A 412 42.85 -28.67 3.10
C PHE A 412 43.51 -27.81 4.19
N CYS A 413 42.83 -27.44 5.28
CA CYS A 413 43.46 -26.69 6.37
C CYS A 413 43.00 -27.23 7.73
N GLY A 414 43.86 -27.99 8.40
CA GLY A 414 43.64 -28.63 9.69
C GLY A 414 43.59 -27.66 10.88
N PHE A 415 42.66 -26.72 10.88
CA PHE A 415 42.34 -25.90 12.04
C PHE A 415 41.12 -26.46 12.77
N ASN A 416 41.39 -27.25 13.82
CA ASN A 416 40.38 -27.66 14.79
C ASN A 416 39.98 -26.45 15.64
N TRP A 417 38.76 -25.97 15.44
CA TRP A 417 38.13 -25.06 16.40
C TRP A 417 37.93 -25.81 17.72
N LYS A 418 38.34 -25.21 18.83
CA LYS A 418 38.03 -25.74 20.17
C LYS A 418 36.51 -25.88 20.28
N ASN A 419 36.02 -27.13 20.24
CA ASN A 419 34.71 -27.45 20.80
C ASN A 419 34.71 -26.91 22.23
N THR A 420 33.85 -25.94 22.52
CA THR A 420 33.51 -25.63 23.91
C THR A 420 32.90 -26.91 24.47
N ASN A 421 33.65 -27.63 25.31
CA ASN A 421 33.25 -28.88 25.97
C ASN A 421 32.10 -28.70 26.99
N VAL A 422 31.30 -27.65 26.86
CA VAL A 422 30.04 -27.51 27.59
C VAL A 422 29.03 -28.32 26.80
N ALA A 423 28.50 -29.39 27.41
CA ALA A 423 27.32 -30.05 26.87
C ALA A 423 26.27 -28.97 26.62
N ASP A 424 25.87 -28.76 25.37
CA ASP A 424 24.82 -27.82 25.01
C ASP A 424 23.48 -28.59 24.94
N PRO A 425 22.77 -28.76 26.07
CA PRO A 425 21.54 -29.54 26.11
C PRO A 425 20.41 -28.93 25.28
N TYR A 426 20.52 -27.65 24.94
CA TYR A 426 19.47 -26.88 24.26
C TYR A 426 19.83 -26.41 22.86
N GLY A 427 21.04 -26.72 22.37
CA GLY A 427 21.47 -26.30 21.04
C GLY A 427 21.40 -24.79 20.87
N TYR A 428 21.85 -24.00 21.86
CA TYR A 428 21.70 -22.54 21.88
C TYR A 428 22.32 -21.87 20.67
N PHE A 429 23.28 -22.54 20.03
CA PHE A 429 23.78 -22.12 18.74
C PHE A 429 22.62 -21.92 17.74
N GLN A 430 21.66 -22.83 17.61
CA GLN A 430 20.58 -22.70 16.61
C GLN A 430 19.57 -21.57 16.87
N TRP A 431 19.69 -20.86 18.00
CA TRP A 431 18.80 -19.77 18.36
C TRP A 431 19.08 -18.51 17.54
N ILE A 432 18.02 -17.77 17.26
CA ILE A 432 18.09 -16.47 16.59
C ILE A 432 17.64 -15.42 17.59
N THR A 433 18.51 -14.46 17.86
CA THR A 433 18.27 -13.39 18.82
C THR A 433 18.21 -12.06 18.11
N GLN A 434 17.21 -11.25 18.44
CA GLN A 434 17.06 -9.89 17.92
C GLN A 434 16.53 -8.98 19.04
N PRO A 435 16.77 -7.66 18.97
CA PRO A 435 16.18 -6.76 19.95
C PRO A 435 14.66 -6.84 19.86
N ALA A 436 13.97 -6.84 21.00
CA ALA A 436 12.51 -6.97 20.97
C ALA A 436 11.89 -5.68 20.40
N PRO A 437 11.00 -5.77 19.40
CA PRO A 437 10.17 -4.65 19.03
C PRO A 437 9.22 -4.31 20.18
N PHE A 438 8.62 -3.12 20.17
CA PHE A 438 7.60 -2.81 21.16
C PHE A 438 6.38 -3.73 21.04
N PRO A 439 5.68 -3.99 22.15
CA PRO A 439 4.51 -4.86 22.18
C PRO A 439 3.43 -4.59 21.12
N GLU A 440 3.19 -3.31 20.82
CA GLU A 440 2.19 -2.89 19.83
C GLU A 440 2.60 -3.25 18.40
N ASP A 441 3.92 -3.24 18.12
CA ASP A 441 4.53 -3.52 16.81
C ASP A 441 4.77 -5.01 16.56
N ILE A 442 4.56 -5.89 17.55
CA ILE A 442 4.69 -7.34 17.35
C ILE A 442 3.55 -7.85 16.47
N GLU A 443 3.90 -8.60 15.43
CA GLU A 443 2.94 -9.40 14.66
C GLU A 443 2.84 -10.81 15.27
N TRP A 444 1.84 -10.98 16.13
CA TRP A 444 1.72 -12.16 16.99
C TRP A 444 1.36 -13.45 16.23
N SER A 445 0.69 -13.36 15.09
CA SER A 445 0.39 -14.54 14.26
C SER A 445 1.66 -15.13 13.65
N ASP A 446 2.58 -14.26 13.25
CA ASP A 446 3.71 -14.61 12.41
C ASP A 446 4.93 -15.06 13.24
N ILE A 447 5.06 -14.56 14.48
CA ILE A 447 6.17 -14.89 15.39
C ILE A 447 6.19 -16.38 15.82
N ILE A 448 5.06 -17.07 15.68
CA ILE A 448 4.87 -18.49 16.04
C ILE A 448 5.39 -19.42 14.92
N ILE A 449 5.63 -18.88 13.73
CA ILE A 449 6.08 -19.66 12.57
C ILE A 449 7.60 -19.85 12.67
N ASN A 450 8.04 -21.12 12.60
CA ASN A 450 9.47 -21.44 12.64
C ASN A 450 10.23 -20.72 11.51
N ASN A 451 11.48 -20.33 11.76
CA ASN A 451 12.23 -19.52 10.80
C ASN A 451 12.48 -20.25 9.46
N ARG A 452 12.66 -21.58 9.49
CA ARG A 452 12.80 -22.38 8.25
C ARG A 452 11.52 -22.38 7.41
N THR A 453 10.35 -22.56 8.05
CA THR A 453 9.07 -22.53 7.35
C THR A 453 8.76 -21.12 6.85
N SER A 454 9.04 -20.09 7.65
CA SER A 454 8.91 -18.69 7.23
C SER A 454 9.76 -18.36 6.02
N TYR A 455 11.02 -18.84 5.98
CA TYR A 455 11.92 -18.64 4.83
C TYR A 455 11.40 -19.33 3.57
N ILE A 456 10.97 -20.59 3.67
CA ILE A 456 10.40 -21.33 2.52
C ILE A 456 9.10 -20.68 2.04
N CYS A 457 8.19 -20.33 2.94
CA CYS A 457 6.95 -19.62 2.62
C CYS A 457 7.23 -18.28 1.92
N SER A 458 8.23 -17.53 2.40
CA SER A 458 8.64 -16.26 1.78
C SER A 458 9.15 -16.47 0.35
N ILE A 459 9.95 -17.50 0.09
CA ILE A 459 10.40 -17.83 -1.28
C ILE A 459 9.21 -18.17 -2.17
N ILE A 460 8.30 -19.02 -1.70
CA ILE A 460 7.12 -19.46 -2.48
C ILE A 460 6.21 -18.27 -2.81
N LEU A 461 5.91 -17.41 -1.82
CA LEU A 461 5.04 -16.25 -2.02
C LEU A 461 5.70 -15.17 -2.90
N ASN A 462 7.01 -14.98 -2.80
CA ASN A 462 7.75 -14.10 -3.72
C ASN A 462 7.73 -14.65 -5.16
N LEU A 463 7.92 -15.96 -5.35
CA LEU A 463 7.81 -16.60 -6.67
C LEU A 463 6.39 -16.46 -7.23
N LEU A 464 5.37 -16.66 -6.40
CA LEU A 464 3.97 -16.44 -6.78
C LEU A 464 3.72 -14.99 -7.21
N THR A 465 4.30 -14.02 -6.50
CA THR A 465 4.18 -12.59 -6.84
C THR A 465 4.81 -12.29 -8.20
N ILE A 466 5.95 -12.89 -8.52
CA ILE A 466 6.58 -12.78 -9.84
C ILE A 466 5.69 -13.40 -10.94
N VAL A 467 5.11 -14.57 -10.71
CA VAL A 467 4.21 -15.23 -11.67
C VAL A 467 2.96 -14.38 -11.93
N ILE A 468 2.34 -13.87 -10.86
CA ILE A 468 1.18 -12.97 -10.95
C ILE A 468 1.55 -11.72 -11.74
N PHE A 469 2.67 -11.09 -11.41
CA PHE A 469 3.17 -9.94 -12.15
C PHE A 469 3.31 -10.24 -13.66
N LEU A 470 3.97 -11.35 -14.03
CA LEU A 470 4.12 -11.74 -15.43
C LEU A 470 2.78 -11.96 -16.13
N PHE A 471 1.83 -12.64 -15.48
CA PHE A 471 0.48 -12.84 -16.03
C PHE A 471 -0.22 -11.49 -16.29
N PHE A 472 -0.20 -10.58 -15.31
CA PHE A 472 -0.85 -9.27 -15.43
C PHE A 472 -0.14 -8.27 -16.34
N THR A 473 1.13 -8.49 -16.71
CA THR A 473 1.77 -7.72 -17.80
C THR A 473 1.26 -8.14 -19.19
N THR A 474 0.68 -9.33 -19.33
CA THR A 474 0.22 -9.87 -20.61
C THR A 474 -0.96 -9.09 -21.21
N PRO A 475 -1.98 -8.63 -20.45
CA PRO A 475 -3.02 -7.74 -20.96
C PRO A 475 -2.52 -6.44 -21.58
N ILE A 476 -1.44 -5.83 -21.09
CA ILE A 476 -0.85 -4.62 -21.71
C ILE A 476 -0.39 -4.94 -23.15
N VAL A 477 0.25 -6.11 -23.30
CA VAL A 477 0.66 -6.63 -24.61
C VAL A 477 -0.57 -6.97 -25.46
N ALA A 478 -1.58 -7.63 -24.88
CA ALA A 478 -2.80 -7.99 -25.59
C ALA A 478 -3.62 -6.77 -26.05
N LEU A 479 -3.65 -5.67 -25.29
CA LEU A 479 -4.34 -4.42 -25.64
C LEU A 479 -3.73 -3.75 -26.86
N ASN A 480 -2.40 -3.72 -26.93
CA ASN A 480 -1.70 -3.20 -28.12
C ASN A 480 -2.03 -4.05 -29.37
N PHE A 481 -2.10 -5.37 -29.23
CA PHE A 481 -2.55 -6.24 -30.32
C PHE A 481 -4.03 -6.06 -30.68
N LEU A 482 -4.92 -5.91 -29.69
CA LEU A 482 -6.35 -5.67 -29.93
C LEU A 482 -6.57 -4.35 -30.67
N GLN A 483 -5.82 -3.31 -30.35
CA GLN A 483 -5.86 -2.04 -31.07
C GLN A 483 -5.42 -2.21 -32.54
N GLU A 484 -4.33 -2.94 -32.80
CA GLU A 484 -3.89 -3.24 -34.16
C GLU A 484 -4.93 -4.04 -34.95
N ILE A 485 -5.55 -5.06 -34.34
CA ILE A 485 -6.60 -5.87 -34.98
C ILE A 485 -7.84 -5.04 -35.28
N PHE A 486 -8.25 -4.14 -34.38
CA PHE A 486 -9.43 -3.31 -34.59
C PHE A 486 -9.22 -2.29 -35.72
N ILE A 487 -8.02 -1.70 -35.80
CA ILE A 487 -7.63 -0.78 -36.88
C ILE A 487 -7.50 -1.52 -38.22
N PHE A 488 -6.85 -2.68 -38.22
CA PHE A 488 -6.64 -3.48 -39.43
C PHE A 488 -7.94 -4.13 -39.93
N GLY A 489 -8.84 -4.51 -39.03
CA GLY A 489 -10.16 -5.08 -39.32
C GLY A 489 -11.12 -4.10 -40.01
N MET A 490 -10.87 -2.79 -39.96
CA MET A 490 -11.62 -1.80 -40.74
C MET A 490 -11.25 -1.79 -42.24
N GLY A 491 -10.09 -2.34 -42.62
CA GLY A 491 -9.59 -2.36 -44.00
C GLY A 491 -9.03 -0.99 -44.46
N PRO A 492 -8.00 -0.98 -45.33
CA PRO A 492 -7.27 0.25 -45.70
C PRO A 492 -8.13 1.28 -46.45
N THR A 493 -9.16 0.84 -47.18
CA THR A 493 -10.06 1.71 -47.94
C THR A 493 -11.01 2.51 -47.04
N LYS A 494 -11.50 1.92 -45.94
CA LYS A 494 -12.38 2.63 -45.00
C LYS A 494 -11.63 3.63 -44.13
N VAL A 495 -10.35 3.36 -43.83
CA VAL A 495 -9.48 4.29 -43.09
C VAL A 495 -9.18 5.55 -43.93
N ALA A 496 -8.91 5.38 -45.23
CA ALA A 496 -8.72 6.51 -46.16
C ALA A 496 -10.00 7.33 -46.40
N ASP A 497 -11.19 6.70 -46.37
CA ASP A 497 -12.48 7.40 -46.48
C ASP A 497 -12.87 8.17 -45.20
N ILE A 498 -12.37 7.75 -44.04
CA ILE A 498 -12.49 8.46 -42.75
C ILE A 498 -11.57 9.70 -42.73
N GLU A 499 -10.35 9.58 -43.24
CA GLU A 499 -9.40 10.69 -43.37
C GLU A 499 -9.91 11.78 -44.34
N ASN A 500 -10.75 11.40 -45.31
CA ASN A 500 -11.40 12.28 -46.27
C ASN A 500 -12.78 12.81 -45.84
N ASN A 501 -13.16 12.69 -44.55
CA ASN A 501 -14.40 13.26 -43.96
C ASN A 501 -15.72 12.83 -44.64
N LYS A 502 -15.79 11.65 -45.27
CA LYS A 502 -17.02 11.19 -45.96
C LYS A 502 -17.97 10.33 -45.11
N LEU A 503 -17.56 9.87 -43.93
CA LEU A 503 -18.39 9.03 -43.05
C LEU A 503 -18.27 9.46 -41.57
N ASN A 504 -19.37 9.99 -40.99
CA ASN A 504 -19.47 10.40 -39.57
C ASN A 504 -19.43 9.24 -38.55
N ILE A 505 -19.30 7.98 -39.01
CA ILE A 505 -19.45 6.78 -38.17
C ILE A 505 -18.08 6.26 -37.67
N GLY A 506 -16.97 6.69 -38.29
CA GLY A 506 -15.60 6.27 -37.93
C GLY A 506 -14.91 7.08 -36.83
N PHE A 507 -15.32 8.34 -36.63
CA PHE A 507 -14.65 9.28 -35.70
C PHE A 507 -14.88 8.91 -34.22
N ILE A 508 -16.06 8.38 -33.90
CA ILE A 508 -16.43 7.98 -32.54
C ILE A 508 -15.70 6.68 -32.15
N GLN A 509 -15.71 5.66 -33.01
CA GLN A 509 -15.17 4.32 -32.69
C GLN A 509 -13.66 4.32 -32.40
N ILE A 510 -12.86 5.11 -33.13
CA ILE A 510 -11.39 5.13 -32.97
C ILE A 510 -10.97 5.84 -31.67
N LYS A 511 -11.63 6.95 -31.30
CA LYS A 511 -11.40 7.66 -30.03
C LYS A 511 -11.71 6.76 -28.82
N TRP A 512 -12.82 6.02 -28.87
CA TRP A 512 -13.25 5.13 -27.79
C TRP A 512 -12.29 3.98 -27.54
N VAL A 513 -11.70 3.38 -28.58
CA VAL A 513 -10.77 2.25 -28.44
C VAL A 513 -9.50 2.67 -27.69
N ARG A 514 -8.96 3.86 -27.97
CA ARG A 514 -7.77 4.40 -27.30
C ARG A 514 -8.04 4.73 -25.82
N TYR A 515 -9.18 5.37 -25.54
CA TYR A 515 -9.61 5.63 -24.17
C TYR A 515 -9.90 4.34 -23.38
N LEU A 516 -10.52 3.34 -24.01
CA LEU A 516 -10.78 2.03 -23.41
C LEU A 516 -9.49 1.31 -23.01
N SER A 517 -8.43 1.39 -23.83
CA SER A 517 -7.12 0.84 -23.48
C SER A 517 -6.55 1.46 -22.19
N ALA A 518 -6.61 2.79 -22.06
CA ALA A 518 -6.19 3.49 -20.85
C ALA A 518 -7.07 3.13 -19.63
N LEU A 519 -8.39 2.95 -19.83
CA LEU A 519 -9.32 2.54 -18.77
C LEU A 519 -9.05 1.11 -18.29
N ILE A 520 -8.81 0.17 -19.21
CA ILE A 520 -8.46 -1.22 -18.87
C ILE A 520 -7.13 -1.25 -18.12
N MET A 521 -6.12 -0.48 -18.56
CA MET A 521 -4.87 -0.36 -17.80
C MET A 521 -5.13 0.20 -16.40
N ASN A 522 -5.96 1.25 -16.26
CA ASN A 522 -6.29 1.80 -14.94
C ASN A 522 -7.00 0.77 -14.04
N GLY A 523 -7.85 -0.08 -14.63
CA GLY A 523 -8.45 -1.23 -13.95
C GLY A 523 -7.40 -2.18 -13.37
N PHE A 524 -6.48 -2.66 -14.20
CA PHE A 524 -5.42 -3.56 -13.73
C PHE A 524 -4.45 -2.89 -12.74
N ALA A 525 -4.09 -1.63 -12.98
CA ALA A 525 -3.25 -0.83 -12.09
C ALA A 525 -3.91 -0.59 -10.71
N CYS A 526 -5.23 -0.64 -10.61
CA CYS A 526 -5.95 -0.62 -9.34
C CYS A 526 -5.97 -2.01 -8.65
N VAL A 527 -6.08 -3.09 -9.43
CA VAL A 527 -6.16 -4.47 -8.89
C VAL A 527 -4.83 -4.94 -8.33
N ILE A 528 -3.72 -4.69 -9.02
CA ILE A 528 -2.40 -5.26 -8.67
C ILE A 528 -1.89 -4.84 -7.29
N PRO A 529 -1.92 -3.55 -6.90
CA PRO A 529 -1.52 -3.15 -5.55
C PRO A 529 -2.32 -3.86 -4.46
N ASN A 530 -3.60 -4.15 -4.71
CA ASN A 530 -4.44 -4.90 -3.76
C ASN A 530 -4.06 -6.39 -3.72
N LEU A 531 -3.77 -7.01 -4.86
CA LEU A 531 -3.32 -8.41 -4.91
C LEU A 531 -1.96 -8.60 -4.22
N ILE A 532 -0.99 -7.73 -4.52
CA ILE A 532 0.34 -7.77 -3.88
C ILE A 532 0.19 -7.56 -2.37
N MET A 533 -0.64 -6.61 -1.94
CA MET A 533 -0.93 -6.41 -0.51
C MET A 533 -1.47 -7.69 0.13
N ILE A 534 -2.43 -8.38 -0.50
CA ILE A 534 -2.96 -9.65 0.01
C ILE A 534 -1.86 -10.71 0.13
N ILE A 535 -0.99 -10.84 -0.87
CA ILE A 535 0.10 -11.83 -0.86
C ILE A 535 1.12 -11.51 0.23
N GLU A 536 1.55 -10.24 0.34
CA GLU A 536 2.52 -9.79 1.35
C GLU A 536 1.95 -9.90 2.78
N LEU A 537 0.63 -9.84 2.97
CA LEU A 537 0.01 -10.11 4.28
C LEU A 537 0.24 -11.55 4.76
N PHE A 538 0.36 -12.52 3.84
CA PHE A 538 0.67 -13.91 4.16
C PHE A 538 2.16 -14.18 4.35
N VAL A 539 3.05 -13.24 3.99
CA VAL A 539 4.48 -13.39 4.20
C VAL A 539 4.79 -13.18 5.68
N PRO A 540 5.30 -14.20 6.40
CA PRO A 540 5.50 -14.08 7.85
C PRO A 540 6.59 -13.06 8.15
N GLN A 541 6.30 -12.10 9.03
CA GLN A 541 7.26 -11.10 9.51
C GLN A 541 7.12 -10.93 11.03
N THR A 542 8.21 -10.60 11.72
CA THR A 542 8.18 -10.55 13.19
C THR A 542 7.54 -9.29 13.75
N SER A 543 7.65 -8.17 13.01
CA SER A 543 7.06 -6.89 13.36
C SER A 543 6.12 -6.38 12.28
N LYS A 544 5.07 -5.67 12.69
CA LYS A 544 4.11 -5.00 11.80
C LYS A 544 4.81 -3.92 10.98
N SER A 545 5.76 -3.21 11.58
CA SER A 545 6.51 -2.14 10.93
C SER A 545 7.42 -2.63 9.81
N GLU A 546 8.11 -3.76 10.00
CA GLU A 546 8.91 -4.40 8.95
C GLU A 546 8.02 -4.92 7.83
N LYS A 547 6.90 -5.56 8.18
CA LYS A 547 5.88 -6.02 7.23
C LYS A 547 5.36 -4.87 6.38
N ASN A 548 5.01 -3.75 7.00
CA ASN A 548 4.54 -2.54 6.33
C ASN A 548 5.60 -1.91 5.42
N SER A 549 6.86 -1.81 5.88
CA SER A 549 7.98 -1.29 5.10
C SER A 549 8.27 -2.14 3.87
N LYS A 550 8.30 -3.48 4.02
CA LYS A 550 8.50 -4.42 2.92
C LYS A 550 7.35 -4.38 1.92
N MET A 551 6.10 -4.41 2.41
CA MET A 551 4.91 -4.29 1.59
C MET A 551 4.91 -3.01 0.75
N MET A 552 5.28 -1.88 1.35
CA MET A 552 5.39 -0.60 0.64
C MET A 552 6.41 -0.64 -0.50
N LYS A 553 7.60 -1.23 -0.27
CA LYS A 553 8.63 -1.40 -1.31
C LYS A 553 8.17 -2.29 -2.45
N MET A 554 7.56 -3.44 -2.14
CA MET A 554 7.08 -4.38 -3.15
C MET A 554 5.95 -3.75 -3.98
N VAL A 555 4.94 -3.18 -3.34
CA VAL A 555 3.82 -2.54 -4.05
C VAL A 555 4.32 -1.42 -4.98
N TYR A 556 5.25 -0.58 -4.54
CA TYR A 556 5.83 0.47 -5.37
C TYR A 556 6.64 -0.08 -6.55
N LEU A 557 7.54 -1.05 -6.29
CA LEU A 557 8.39 -1.66 -7.30
C LEU A 557 7.57 -2.32 -8.42
N TYR A 558 6.60 -3.16 -8.07
CA TYR A 558 5.76 -3.82 -9.06
C TYR A 558 4.83 -2.86 -9.79
N SER A 559 4.33 -1.81 -9.11
CA SER A 559 3.51 -0.78 -9.76
C SER A 559 4.31 0.03 -10.79
N ILE A 560 5.54 0.43 -10.47
CA ILE A 560 6.43 1.12 -11.42
C ILE A 560 6.81 0.22 -12.59
N LEU A 561 7.16 -1.04 -12.31
CA LEU A 561 7.46 -1.98 -13.37
C LEU A 561 6.28 -2.06 -14.34
N MET A 562 5.08 -2.35 -13.83
CA MET A 562 3.90 -2.59 -14.65
C MET A 562 3.39 -1.35 -15.40
N VAL A 563 3.31 -0.19 -14.74
CA VAL A 563 2.65 1.00 -15.31
C VAL A 563 3.64 1.91 -16.04
N LEU A 564 4.88 2.04 -15.54
CA LEU A 564 5.86 2.97 -16.11
C LEU A 564 6.87 2.27 -17.02
N ILE A 565 7.55 1.21 -16.55
CA ILE A 565 8.69 0.62 -17.24
C ILE A 565 8.27 -0.29 -18.39
N PHE A 566 7.37 -1.25 -18.18
CA PHE A 566 6.97 -2.20 -19.23
C PHE A 566 6.25 -1.53 -20.43
N PRO A 567 5.30 -0.59 -20.23
CA PRO A 567 4.67 0.12 -21.34
C PRO A 567 5.66 0.99 -22.13
N SER A 568 6.59 1.66 -21.44
CA SER A 568 7.59 2.53 -22.09
C SER A 568 8.70 1.76 -22.83
N LEU A 569 8.96 0.51 -22.44
CA LEU A 569 9.88 -0.38 -23.16
C LEU A 569 9.27 -0.93 -24.47
N GLY A 570 7.96 -0.78 -24.68
CA GLY A 570 7.28 -1.27 -25.89
C GLY A 570 7.47 -2.77 -26.12
N LEU A 571 7.71 -3.55 -25.07
CA LEU A 571 7.98 -4.99 -25.16
C LEU A 571 6.71 -5.75 -25.53
N MET A 572 6.38 -5.75 -26.81
CA MET A 572 5.46 -6.74 -27.37
C MET A 572 6.18 -8.10 -27.37
N SER A 573 5.77 -8.94 -26.43
CA SER A 573 6.12 -10.34 -26.22
C SER A 573 7.53 -10.63 -25.67
N GLY A 574 7.56 -11.45 -24.61
CA GLY A 574 8.74 -12.22 -24.23
C GLY A 574 9.31 -13.04 -25.38
N GLN A 575 8.54 -13.33 -26.44
CA GLN A 575 9.03 -14.01 -27.65
C GLN A 575 10.03 -13.17 -28.45
N LEU A 576 9.83 -11.84 -28.61
CA LEU A 576 10.81 -10.97 -29.28
C LEU A 576 12.09 -10.79 -28.45
N LEU A 577 11.97 -10.71 -27.12
CA LEU A 577 13.10 -10.69 -26.20
C LEU A 577 13.87 -12.01 -26.22
N ILE A 578 13.18 -13.15 -26.10
CA ILE A 578 13.76 -14.49 -26.14
C ILE A 578 14.39 -14.74 -27.51
N LYS A 579 13.74 -14.32 -28.61
CA LYS A 579 14.30 -14.41 -29.97
C LYS A 579 15.56 -13.57 -30.12
N LYS A 580 15.59 -12.32 -29.65
CA LYS A 580 16.78 -11.45 -29.71
C LYS A 580 17.90 -11.89 -28.77
N ILE A 581 17.57 -12.44 -27.59
CA ILE A 581 18.54 -13.06 -26.67
C ILE A 581 19.12 -14.32 -27.31
N SER A 582 18.27 -15.15 -27.91
CA SER A 582 18.65 -16.38 -28.60
C SER A 582 19.51 -16.10 -29.84
N GLU A 583 19.29 -14.98 -30.53
CA GLU A 583 20.08 -14.55 -31.69
C GLU A 583 21.39 -13.83 -31.29
N LYS A 584 21.67 -13.63 -29.98
CA LYS A 584 22.82 -12.85 -29.44
C LYS A 584 22.96 -11.41 -30.00
N THR A 585 21.97 -10.94 -30.74
CA THR A 585 21.89 -9.59 -31.31
C THR A 585 21.09 -8.68 -30.39
N PHE A 586 21.49 -8.62 -29.10
CA PHE A 586 20.92 -7.58 -28.23
C PHE A 586 21.36 -6.23 -28.82
N PRO A 587 20.43 -5.40 -29.34
CA PRO A 587 20.86 -4.19 -30.02
C PRO A 587 21.51 -3.29 -28.98
N ARG A 588 22.78 -2.93 -29.19
CA ARG A 588 23.47 -1.89 -28.40
C ARG A 588 22.72 -0.55 -28.42
N ASP A 589 21.68 -0.41 -29.25
CA ASP A 589 20.81 0.76 -29.34
C ASP A 589 19.48 0.62 -28.56
N PHE A 590 19.24 -0.50 -27.85
CA PHE A 590 17.98 -0.71 -27.11
C PHE A 590 17.72 0.38 -26.06
N TYR A 591 18.76 0.78 -25.32
CA TYR A 591 18.65 1.84 -24.31
C TYR A 591 18.37 3.22 -24.92
N LYS A 592 18.64 3.42 -26.22
CA LYS A 592 18.32 4.70 -26.89
C LYS A 592 16.81 4.88 -26.93
N CYS A 593 16.05 3.83 -27.25
CA CYS A 593 14.60 3.91 -27.38
C CYS A 593 13.86 3.71 -26.01
N LEU A 594 14.53 3.91 -24.86
CA LEU A 594 13.97 3.79 -23.50
C LEU A 594 13.26 5.10 -23.06
N PHE A 595 11.99 5.03 -22.65
CA PHE A 595 11.11 6.18 -22.35
C PHE A 595 10.88 7.18 -23.51
N PRO A 596 10.26 6.77 -24.62
CA PRO A 596 10.03 7.68 -25.73
C PRO A 596 8.99 8.77 -25.39
N ALA A 597 9.24 10.00 -25.81
CA ALA A 597 8.34 11.13 -25.58
C ALA A 597 6.94 10.92 -26.21
N ASN A 598 6.86 10.11 -27.27
CA ASN A 598 5.62 9.83 -28.00
C ASN A 598 4.59 9.00 -27.19
N TYR A 599 4.99 8.39 -26.07
CA TYR A 599 4.07 7.67 -25.17
C TYR A 599 3.40 8.59 -24.13
N SER A 600 3.75 9.88 -24.09
CA SER A 600 3.15 10.85 -23.16
C SER A 600 1.61 10.93 -23.21
N PRO A 601 0.90 10.81 -24.35
CA PRO A 601 -0.56 10.88 -24.39
C PRO A 601 -1.25 9.80 -23.59
N PHE A 602 -0.73 8.57 -23.65
CA PHE A 602 -1.22 7.45 -22.86
C PHE A 602 -1.20 7.74 -21.36
N PHE A 603 -0.09 8.34 -20.88
CA PHE A 603 0.03 8.74 -19.48
C PHE A 603 -0.87 9.92 -19.11
N ILE A 604 -1.17 10.83 -20.04
CA ILE A 604 -2.17 11.89 -19.84
C ILE A 604 -3.56 11.28 -19.62
N TYR A 605 -4.00 10.35 -20.49
CA TYR A 605 -5.28 9.66 -20.32
C TYR A 605 -5.34 8.85 -19.02
N TYR A 606 -4.23 8.22 -18.62
CA TYR A 606 -4.13 7.51 -17.36
C TYR A 606 -4.30 8.43 -16.15
N VAL A 607 -3.63 9.58 -16.12
CA VAL A 607 -3.74 10.56 -15.01
C VAL A 607 -5.14 11.16 -14.97
N ILE A 608 -5.74 11.50 -16.12
CA ILE A 608 -7.14 11.97 -16.21
C ILE A 608 -8.10 10.91 -15.64
N SER A 609 -7.90 9.64 -16.01
CA SER A 609 -8.70 8.54 -15.48
C SER A 609 -8.52 8.38 -13.96
N CYS A 610 -7.33 8.64 -13.43
CA CYS A 610 -7.09 8.62 -11.99
C CYS A 610 -7.81 9.75 -11.24
N ILE A 611 -7.88 10.94 -11.83
CA ILE A 611 -8.60 12.11 -11.28
C ILE A 611 -10.10 11.82 -11.21
N PHE A 612 -10.68 11.36 -12.31
CA PHE A 612 -12.14 11.25 -12.43
C PHE A 612 -12.66 9.87 -12.04
N ILE A 613 -11.97 8.77 -12.31
CA ILE A 613 -12.47 7.44 -11.94
C ILE A 613 -11.94 7.04 -10.57
N THR A 614 -10.62 7.04 -10.38
CA THR A 614 -10.00 6.44 -9.19
C THR A 614 -10.29 7.22 -7.91
N ASN A 615 -10.14 8.54 -7.91
CA ASN A 615 -10.38 9.36 -6.71
C ASN A 615 -11.86 9.31 -6.28
N PRO A 616 -12.86 9.55 -7.15
CA PRO A 616 -14.26 9.33 -6.81
C PRO A 616 -14.57 7.89 -6.38
N ALA A 617 -14.03 6.86 -7.02
CA ALA A 617 -14.22 5.47 -6.60
C ALA A 617 -13.71 5.21 -5.16
N GLN A 618 -12.59 5.83 -4.77
CA GLN A 618 -12.07 5.77 -3.40
C GLN A 618 -12.97 6.54 -2.43
N LEU A 619 -13.45 7.72 -2.80
CA LEU A 619 -14.37 8.52 -1.97
C LEU A 619 -15.66 7.74 -1.66
N LEU A 620 -16.11 6.94 -2.63
CA LEU A 620 -17.27 6.06 -2.52
C LEU A 620 -16.99 4.75 -1.77
N ARG A 621 -15.73 4.50 -1.41
CA ARG A 621 -15.31 3.29 -0.69
C ARG A 621 -15.73 2.00 -1.39
N LEU A 622 -15.63 1.98 -2.74
CA LEU A 622 -16.01 0.81 -3.53
C LEU A 622 -15.24 -0.47 -3.14
N PRO A 623 -13.93 -0.44 -2.86
CA PRO A 623 -13.21 -1.62 -2.37
C PRO A 623 -13.76 -2.15 -1.04
N GLU A 624 -14.07 -1.24 -0.10
CA GLU A 624 -14.63 -1.60 1.20
C GLU A 624 -16.06 -2.12 1.07
N LEU A 625 -16.86 -1.55 0.17
CA LEU A 625 -18.20 -2.06 -0.14
C LEU A 625 -18.13 -3.49 -0.68
N GLY A 626 -17.17 -3.77 -1.58
CA GLY A 626 -16.92 -5.12 -2.08
C GLY A 626 -16.59 -6.10 -0.94
N SER A 627 -15.72 -5.69 0.00
CA SER A 627 -15.40 -6.52 1.17
C SER A 627 -16.61 -6.73 2.10
N TYR A 628 -17.46 -5.73 2.29
CA TYR A 628 -18.68 -5.85 3.07
C TYR A 628 -19.66 -6.83 2.45
N LEU A 629 -19.89 -6.73 1.14
CA LEU A 629 -20.72 -7.67 0.41
C LEU A 629 -20.16 -9.09 0.50
N TYR A 630 -18.85 -9.25 0.37
CA TYR A 630 -18.16 -10.53 0.53
C TYR A 630 -18.34 -11.11 1.94
N SER A 631 -18.16 -10.30 2.99
CA SER A 631 -18.42 -10.72 4.37
C SER A 631 -19.88 -11.12 4.58
N CYS A 632 -20.84 -10.38 4.03
CA CYS A 632 -22.26 -10.75 4.08
C CYS A 632 -22.53 -12.10 3.39
N ILE A 633 -21.84 -12.39 2.28
CA ILE A 633 -21.97 -13.67 1.57
C ILE A 633 -21.39 -14.82 2.40
N ILE A 634 -20.18 -14.67 2.97
CA ILE A 634 -19.55 -15.73 3.77
C ILE A 634 -20.33 -16.02 5.05
N TYR A 635 -20.68 -14.96 5.80
CA TYR A 635 -21.27 -15.14 7.12
C TYR A 635 -22.77 -15.43 7.06
N TYR A 636 -23.41 -15.23 5.91
CA TYR A 636 -24.82 -15.49 5.66
C TYR A 636 -25.70 -15.03 6.85
N PRO A 637 -25.81 -13.71 7.08
CA PRO A 637 -26.49 -13.18 8.26
C PRO A 637 -27.94 -13.66 8.28
N LYS A 638 -28.31 -14.39 9.34
CA LYS A 638 -29.63 -15.01 9.49
C LYS A 638 -30.68 -13.99 9.95
N THR A 639 -30.22 -12.89 10.53
CA THR A 639 -31.03 -11.86 11.19
C THR A 639 -30.44 -10.49 10.93
N GLU A 640 -31.25 -9.46 11.11
CA GLU A 640 -30.77 -8.08 11.02
C GLU A 640 -29.69 -7.75 12.07
N ALA A 641 -29.72 -8.46 13.20
CA ALA A 641 -28.76 -8.32 14.30
C ALA A 641 -27.33 -8.78 13.91
N GLU A 642 -27.20 -9.61 12.88
CA GLU A 642 -25.92 -10.17 12.43
C GLU A 642 -25.20 -9.29 11.40
N PHE A 643 -25.88 -8.30 10.78
CA PHE A 643 -25.20 -7.32 9.92
C PHE A 643 -24.21 -6.45 10.70
N GLY A 644 -24.42 -6.27 12.01
CA GLY A 644 -23.45 -5.62 12.89
C GLY A 644 -22.08 -6.31 12.85
N ARG A 645 -22.06 -7.65 12.79
CA ARG A 645 -20.83 -8.45 12.67
C ARG A 645 -20.09 -8.17 11.35
N ALA A 646 -20.81 -8.18 10.23
CA ALA A 646 -20.22 -7.89 8.92
C ALA A 646 -19.63 -6.46 8.87
N ARG A 647 -20.25 -5.50 9.57
CA ARG A 647 -19.72 -4.15 9.73
C ARG A 647 -18.48 -4.09 10.62
N MET A 648 -18.38 -4.95 11.64
CA MET A 648 -17.20 -5.01 12.51
C MET A 648 -15.97 -5.52 11.77
N GLU A 649 -16.13 -6.57 10.96
CA GLU A 649 -15.02 -7.17 10.18
C GLU A 649 -14.55 -6.26 9.03
N THR A 650 -15.36 -5.26 8.63
CA THR A 650 -15.00 -4.28 7.60
C THR A 650 -14.40 -2.99 8.17
N ASN A 651 -14.00 -2.99 9.44
CA ASN A 651 -13.23 -1.91 10.04
C ASN A 651 -11.76 -2.02 9.68
N PHE A 652 -11.44 -1.52 8.49
CA PHE A 652 -10.06 -1.41 8.05
C PHE A 652 -9.33 -0.29 8.79
N GLN A 653 -8.09 -0.56 9.15
CA GLN A 653 -7.10 0.45 9.49
C GLN A 653 -6.65 1.18 8.21
N PHE A 654 -6.22 2.43 8.32
CA PHE A 654 -5.69 3.14 7.14
C PHE A 654 -4.33 2.54 6.75
N CYS A 655 -4.27 1.79 5.66
CA CYS A 655 -3.04 1.13 5.21
C CYS A 655 -2.08 2.11 4.51
N TYR A 656 -1.27 2.84 5.29
CA TYR A 656 -0.25 3.78 4.77
C TYR A 656 0.69 3.12 3.75
N SER A 657 1.10 1.88 4.03
CA SER A 657 1.98 1.07 3.18
C SER A 657 1.45 0.83 1.76
N SER A 658 0.13 0.88 1.56
CA SER A 658 -0.51 0.73 0.25
C SER A 658 -0.83 2.09 -0.38
N ASN A 659 -1.24 3.07 0.44
CA ASN A 659 -1.62 4.40 -0.04
C ASN A 659 -0.41 5.23 -0.50
N TYR A 660 0.73 5.15 0.18
CA TYR A 660 1.97 5.84 -0.24
C TYR A 660 2.39 5.47 -1.68
N PRO A 661 2.64 4.18 -2.01
CA PRO A 661 3.01 3.78 -3.35
C PRO A 661 2.04 4.24 -4.44
N ARG A 662 0.73 4.25 -4.18
CA ARG A 662 -0.29 4.57 -5.19
C ARG A 662 -0.19 6.01 -5.68
N PHE A 663 -0.13 6.99 -4.78
CA PHE A 663 0.00 8.38 -5.21
C PHE A 663 1.45 8.69 -5.63
N LEU A 664 2.45 8.04 -5.03
CA LEU A 664 3.85 8.19 -5.44
C LEU A 664 4.14 7.62 -6.83
N LEU A 665 3.41 6.59 -7.26
CA LEU A 665 3.46 6.08 -8.64
C LEU A 665 3.03 7.18 -9.62
N ILE A 666 1.88 7.80 -9.38
CA ILE A 666 1.36 8.87 -10.24
C ILE A 666 2.30 10.08 -10.23
N PHE A 667 2.81 10.46 -9.05
CA PHE A 667 3.87 11.47 -8.94
C PHE A 667 5.10 11.09 -9.78
N THR A 668 5.56 9.83 -9.72
CA THR A 668 6.70 9.34 -10.49
C THR A 668 6.46 9.47 -12.00
N ILE A 669 5.27 9.09 -12.48
CA ILE A 669 4.88 9.22 -13.89
C ILE A 669 4.87 10.70 -14.32
N VAL A 670 4.25 11.56 -13.50
CA VAL A 670 4.12 13.00 -13.79
C VAL A 670 5.49 13.65 -13.88
N VAL A 671 6.36 13.47 -12.89
CA VAL A 671 7.68 14.11 -12.86
C VAL A 671 8.55 13.59 -14.01
N THR A 672 8.54 12.28 -14.28
CA THR A 672 9.30 11.65 -15.37
C THR A 672 8.93 12.26 -16.72
N TYR A 673 7.64 12.27 -17.08
CA TYR A 673 7.19 12.69 -18.41
C TYR A 673 6.87 14.19 -18.58
N SER A 674 6.79 14.96 -17.50
CA SER A 674 6.45 16.39 -17.54
C SER A 674 7.41 17.25 -18.36
N ILE A 675 8.70 16.89 -18.45
CA ILE A 675 9.65 17.63 -19.30
C ILE A 675 9.31 17.43 -20.77
N ALA A 676 8.92 16.20 -21.14
CA ALA A 676 8.57 15.85 -22.51
C ALA A 676 7.19 16.41 -22.90
N SER A 677 6.21 16.30 -22.00
CA SER A 677 4.87 16.85 -22.15
C SER A 677 4.49 17.67 -20.91
N PRO A 678 4.71 19.00 -20.95
CA PRO A 678 4.51 19.89 -19.80
C PRO A 678 3.08 19.92 -19.25
N ILE A 679 2.06 19.58 -20.06
CA ILE A 679 0.64 19.50 -19.68
C ILE A 679 0.40 18.48 -18.55
N LEU A 680 1.26 17.47 -18.43
CA LEU A 680 1.13 16.43 -17.41
C LEU A 680 1.32 16.98 -15.98
N ALA A 681 2.13 18.03 -15.80
CA ALA A 681 2.40 18.64 -14.49
C ALA A 681 1.13 19.25 -13.82
N PRO A 682 0.38 20.17 -14.46
CA PRO A 682 -0.84 20.71 -13.88
C PRO A 682 -1.93 19.66 -13.66
N LEU A 683 -2.03 18.64 -14.53
CA LEU A 683 -2.93 17.50 -14.29
C LEU A 683 -2.53 16.70 -13.05
N GLY A 684 -1.23 16.43 -12.87
CA GLY A 684 -0.71 15.77 -11.68
C GLY A 684 -0.95 16.56 -10.40
N LEU A 685 -0.86 17.89 -10.44
CA LEU A 685 -1.21 18.76 -9.32
C LEU A 685 -2.70 18.63 -8.95
N LEU A 686 -3.60 18.63 -9.94
CA LEU A 686 -5.03 18.47 -9.72
C LEU A 686 -5.35 17.11 -9.09
N PHE A 687 -4.68 16.04 -9.56
CA PHE A 687 -4.76 14.72 -8.95
C PHE A 687 -4.32 14.75 -7.47
N MET A 688 -3.17 15.34 -7.16
CA MET A 688 -2.66 15.35 -5.78
C MET A 688 -3.50 16.22 -4.84
N LEU A 689 -4.05 17.34 -5.31
CA LEU A 689 -4.99 18.16 -4.53
C LEU A 689 -6.25 17.38 -4.17
N SER A 690 -6.90 16.75 -5.17
CA SER A 690 -8.09 15.94 -4.92
C SER A 690 -7.79 14.74 -4.02
N LYS A 691 -6.63 14.08 -4.19
CA LYS A 691 -6.18 12.98 -3.33
C LYS A 691 -5.94 13.41 -1.89
N HIS A 692 -5.33 14.57 -1.68
CA HIS A 692 -5.04 15.10 -0.33
C HIS A 692 -6.32 15.40 0.45
N LEU A 693 -7.32 16.01 -0.21
CA LEU A 693 -8.62 16.28 0.40
C LEU A 693 -9.35 14.98 0.78
N LEU A 694 -9.32 13.99 -0.12
CA LEU A 694 -9.93 12.69 0.08
C LEU A 694 -9.29 11.92 1.25
N ASP A 695 -7.95 11.87 1.30
CA ASP A 695 -7.25 11.17 2.38
C ASP A 695 -7.45 11.83 3.74
N ARG A 696 -7.52 13.17 3.78
CA ARG A 696 -7.82 13.90 5.01
C ARG A 696 -9.20 13.53 5.55
N TYR A 697 -10.21 13.45 4.68
CA TYR A 697 -11.56 13.02 5.05
C TYR A 697 -11.58 11.57 5.53
N HIS A 698 -10.94 10.68 4.78
CA HIS A 698 -10.82 9.27 5.09
C HIS A 698 -10.17 8.99 6.45
N ILE A 699 -9.00 9.58 6.70
CA ILE A 699 -8.26 9.41 7.95
C ILE A 699 -9.07 9.94 9.13
N TYR A 700 -9.77 11.07 8.98
CA TYR A 700 -10.50 11.66 10.09
C TYR A 700 -11.80 10.90 10.43
N TYR A 701 -12.63 10.56 9.45
CA TYR A 701 -13.97 10.00 9.72
C TYR A 701 -14.05 8.48 9.62
N LEU A 702 -13.31 7.87 8.69
CA LEU A 702 -13.58 6.50 8.29
C LEU A 702 -12.63 5.49 8.91
N TYR A 703 -11.32 5.72 8.87
CA TYR A 703 -10.36 4.69 9.27
C TYR A 703 -10.06 4.72 10.77
N SER A 704 -9.76 3.54 11.32
CA SER A 704 -9.24 3.41 12.67
C SER A 704 -7.78 3.87 12.76
N THR A 705 -7.36 4.25 13.96
CA THR A 705 -5.98 4.69 14.23
C THR A 705 -5.01 3.54 14.04
N THR A 706 -4.01 3.71 13.19
CA THR A 706 -2.83 2.82 13.18
C THR A 706 -1.91 3.25 14.31
N GLN A 707 -1.73 2.41 15.32
CA GLN A 707 -0.89 2.76 16.47
C GLN A 707 0.60 2.54 16.21
N VAL A 708 0.99 2.05 15.03
CA VAL A 708 2.36 1.60 14.80
C VAL A 708 2.83 1.96 13.39
N ILE A 709 3.37 3.17 13.24
CA ILE A 709 4.16 3.50 12.04
C ILE A 709 5.59 3.81 12.43
N ASN A 710 6.48 3.07 11.78
CA ASN A 710 7.92 3.22 11.88
C ASN A 710 8.41 4.32 10.93
N ALA A 711 9.43 5.04 11.38
CA ALA A 711 10.29 5.93 10.60
C ALA A 711 10.61 5.44 9.18
N ASN A 712 10.83 4.13 9.04
CA ASN A 712 11.20 3.48 7.79
C ASN A 712 10.17 3.71 6.67
N ILE A 713 8.87 3.86 6.97
CA ILE A 713 7.84 4.11 5.94
C ILE A 713 8.05 5.49 5.30
N HIS A 714 8.27 6.52 6.13
CA HIS A 714 8.52 7.88 5.65
C HIS A 714 9.87 7.97 4.93
N GLN A 715 10.90 7.28 5.41
CA GLN A 715 12.19 7.19 4.72
C GLN A 715 12.06 6.51 3.34
N ASN A 716 11.31 5.40 3.25
CA ASN A 716 11.01 4.76 1.97
C ASN A 716 10.25 5.71 1.03
N ALA A 717 9.29 6.50 1.55
CA ALA A 717 8.56 7.49 0.76
C ALA A 717 9.48 8.55 0.16
N ILE A 718 10.44 9.06 0.94
CA ILE A 718 11.46 9.99 0.47
C ILE A 718 12.33 9.32 -0.61
N LEU A 719 12.75 8.07 -0.39
CA LEU A 719 13.52 7.31 -1.38
C LEU A 719 12.77 7.17 -2.70
N PHE A 720 11.45 6.94 -2.67
CA PHE A 720 10.63 6.83 -3.88
C PHE A 720 10.55 8.16 -4.65
N VAL A 721 10.50 9.29 -3.95
CA VAL A 721 10.60 10.61 -4.59
C VAL A 721 11.97 10.79 -5.25
N LEU A 722 13.07 10.39 -4.60
CA LEU A 722 14.40 10.44 -5.20
C LEU A 722 14.51 9.54 -6.44
N ILE A 723 13.92 8.34 -6.40
CA ILE A 723 13.82 7.42 -7.54
C ILE A 723 13.07 8.09 -8.71
N SER A 724 12.01 8.87 -8.44
CA SER A 724 11.30 9.59 -9.50
C SER A 724 12.15 10.66 -10.18
N PHE A 725 12.97 11.40 -9.42
CA PHE A 725 13.91 12.35 -10.00
C PHE A 725 15.01 11.66 -10.81
N PHE A 726 15.44 10.47 -10.38
CA PHE A 726 16.34 9.64 -11.17
C PHE A 726 15.73 9.22 -12.51
N PHE A 727 14.47 8.78 -12.53
CA PHE A 727 13.77 8.46 -13.79
C PHE A 727 13.62 9.67 -14.71
N THR A 728 13.43 10.86 -14.14
CA THR A 728 13.36 12.12 -14.88
C THR A 728 14.67 12.42 -15.60
N PHE A 729 15.81 12.27 -14.92
CA PHE A 729 17.13 12.39 -15.55
C PHE A 729 17.37 11.32 -16.61
N LEU A 730 16.95 10.08 -16.32
CA LEU A 730 17.09 8.96 -17.25
C LEU A 730 16.33 9.25 -18.56
N GLN A 731 15.08 9.71 -18.47
CA GLN A 731 14.27 10.09 -19.64
C GLN A 731 14.89 11.24 -20.44
N LEU A 732 15.38 12.29 -19.76
CA LEU A 732 16.01 13.41 -20.46
C LEU A 732 17.28 12.94 -21.20
N THR A 733 18.07 12.08 -20.56
CA THR A 733 19.29 11.52 -21.14
C THR A 733 18.99 10.65 -22.36
N THR A 734 18.00 9.76 -22.27
CA THR A 734 17.60 8.91 -23.41
C THR A 734 17.04 9.75 -24.56
N TYR A 735 16.25 10.79 -24.25
CA TYR A 735 15.75 11.73 -25.24
C TYR A 735 16.89 12.46 -25.97
N THR A 736 17.87 13.00 -25.23
CA THR A 736 19.03 13.66 -25.87
C THR A 736 19.87 12.70 -26.71
N ASN A 737 20.02 11.44 -26.26
CA ASN A 737 20.80 10.43 -26.97
C ASN A 737 20.13 9.90 -28.24
N THR A 738 18.79 9.88 -28.32
CA THR A 738 18.07 9.50 -29.54
C THR A 738 18.13 10.56 -30.63
N ARG A 739 18.13 11.84 -30.24
CA ARG A 739 18.13 12.96 -31.20
C ARG A 739 19.53 13.40 -31.63
N ASN A 740 20.56 13.14 -30.83
CA ASN A 740 21.96 13.35 -31.18
C ASN A 740 22.55 12.15 -31.92
N GLU A 741 22.25 12.01 -33.22
CA GLU A 741 23.19 11.29 -34.09
C GLU A 741 24.45 12.17 -34.25
N PHE A 742 25.49 11.87 -33.46
CA PHE A 742 26.88 12.36 -33.45
C PHE A 742 27.26 13.59 -32.60
N SER A 743 28.41 13.42 -31.92
CA SER A 743 29.33 14.39 -31.27
C SER A 743 29.07 14.83 -29.82
N LEU A 744 29.39 13.94 -28.87
CA LEU A 744 30.15 14.34 -27.66
C LEU A 744 31.66 14.47 -28.00
N THR A 745 31.97 15.04 -29.16
CA THR A 745 33.31 15.56 -29.45
C THR A 745 33.15 17.06 -29.47
N PHE A 746 33.73 17.72 -28.46
CA PHE A 746 34.09 19.13 -28.58
C PHE A 746 34.88 19.29 -29.89
N LYS A 747 34.22 19.75 -30.96
CA LYS A 747 34.94 20.31 -32.10
C LYS A 747 35.25 21.75 -31.71
N PRO A 748 36.52 22.12 -31.48
CA PRO A 748 36.87 23.52 -31.41
C PRO A 748 36.47 24.14 -32.76
N SER A 749 36.01 25.39 -32.68
CA SER A 749 35.63 26.22 -33.81
C SER A 749 36.72 26.24 -34.89
N ASN A 750 36.52 25.50 -35.98
CA ASN A 750 37.30 25.70 -37.20
C ASN A 750 36.73 26.91 -37.94
N ILE A 751 37.18 28.08 -37.51
CA ILE A 751 37.48 29.18 -38.43
C ILE A 751 38.67 28.69 -39.27
N TYR A 752 38.67 28.98 -40.57
CA TYR A 752 39.61 28.56 -41.61
C TYR A 752 39.34 27.19 -42.27
N GLN A 753 38.55 27.23 -43.35
CA GLN A 753 38.94 26.71 -44.67
C GLN A 753 37.85 27.07 -45.69
N GLN A 754 37.87 28.34 -46.13
CA GLN A 754 37.48 28.69 -47.50
C GLN A 754 38.77 28.71 -48.33
N ASN A 755 38.68 28.22 -49.56
CA ASN A 755 39.74 28.04 -50.57
C ASN A 755 40.38 26.64 -50.58
N GLN A 756 39.72 25.70 -51.25
CA GLN A 756 40.24 25.04 -52.45
C GLN A 756 39.11 24.38 -53.24
#